data_AF-A0A1W9HB20-F1
#
_entry.id   AF-A0A1W9HB20-F1
#
_cell.length_a   1.000
_cell.length_b   1.000
_cell.length_c   1.000
_cell.angle_alpha   90.00
_cell.angle_beta   90.00
_cell.angle_gamma   90.00
#
_symmetry.space_group_name_H-M   'P 1'
#
loop_
_entity.id
_entity.type
_entity.pdbx_description
1 polymer ?
#
loop_
_entity_poly.entity_id
_entity_poly.type
_entity_poly.pdbx_seq_one_letter_code
_entity_poly.pdbx_strand_id
1 'polypeptide(L)'
;MGAGDGARGAVDPASIPPRAIPPVSDASKGAKMKIRVKGQIGAAVVVGTLAVSAVVMSLGVNKISVGGEVQQRGEMALRLTKDTLPAPMLMTDAALEATRLYYEPASLEARHERLKELQKAYNDRRAYWAGRALPAKIREQLGRANAESDALFQTIEQGLVPAIAIGDKTAIDTAYGDLQAHIDLQAGEAAKLGELLAAEQQAAEATAKSTLHTTFALMGALAILMLALVLGGLWYLHRLALRPLTKTAEAMQAMAAGDLDTQLEGAGRRDEIGTIVDALEVFRAAAKRNVEGEAKQRHVVEVIAAGLDELGRGNLHYCIDEPLPAEYEALRHRFNQTVAGLGETLTGVAHSAQSVHNGSTEIRAASDDLARRTEQQAASLEETTAAMNQVTAGVGETARSAVEVKRAIGETHREASAGGEVVERTVAAMSAIEKSSQQITQIINVIDGIAFQTNLLALNAGVEAARAGDAGRGFAVVASEVRALAQRSADAAKDIKALILTSGEQVSGGVALVGETGQMLKRIVERVGEISTMVSGIAQSAETQAANLQQVNAAVADMDKMTQQNAAMVEQSTAAARSLASEADTLTGLVQRFVADAAPAPVHEAPVAPVRRPKRVAPPVHGNLALKPAPVDDADWTEF
;
A
#
# COMPACT_ATOMS: atom_id res chain seq x y z
N MET A 1 -83.18 4.29 101.50
CA MET A 1 -84.43 4.19 102.28
C MET A 1 -85.54 4.73 101.39
N GLY A 2 -86.49 3.86 100.98
CA GLY A 2 -87.72 4.16 100.22
C GLY A 2 -87.51 4.58 98.75
N ALA A 3 -87.86 3.80 97.71
CA ALA A 3 -89.20 3.37 97.28
C ALA A 3 -90.17 4.56 97.13
N GLY A 4 -90.87 4.82 96.03
CA GLY A 4 -91.07 4.16 94.74
C GLY A 4 -92.34 4.76 94.12
N ASP A 5 -92.37 5.00 92.81
CA ASP A 5 -93.56 5.15 91.93
C ASP A 5 -93.03 5.57 90.54
N GLY A 6 -93.52 5.18 89.38
CA GLY A 6 -94.69 4.42 89.00
C GLY A 6 -94.95 4.65 87.49
N ALA A 7 -95.54 3.63 86.85
CA ALA A 7 -96.32 3.65 85.60
C ALA A 7 -95.66 3.35 84.22
N ARG A 8 -95.97 2.11 83.76
CA ARG A 8 -96.61 1.70 82.46
C ARG A 8 -95.97 2.20 81.15
N GLY A 9 -95.63 1.39 80.15
CA GLY A 9 -95.78 -0.04 79.90
C GLY A 9 -95.64 -0.28 78.37
N ALA A 10 -95.04 -1.38 77.93
CA ALA A 10 -95.34 -2.05 76.66
C ALA A 10 -94.48 -3.31 76.51
N VAL A 11 -95.15 -4.37 76.06
CA VAL A 11 -94.73 -5.76 75.91
C VAL A 11 -93.67 -5.96 74.82
N ASP A 12 -92.72 -6.85 75.11
CA ASP A 12 -91.64 -7.39 74.27
C ASP A 12 -92.17 -8.42 73.24
N PRO A 13 -91.62 -8.46 72.01
CA PRO A 13 -91.34 -9.77 71.42
C PRO A 13 -90.00 -9.83 70.64
N ALA A 14 -88.90 -10.06 71.35
CA ALA A 14 -87.64 -10.53 70.81
C ALA A 14 -87.67 -12.06 70.59
N SER A 15 -88.17 -12.51 69.44
CA SER A 15 -87.88 -13.85 68.89
C SER A 15 -88.22 -13.94 67.39
N ILE A 16 -87.26 -13.57 66.53
CA ILE A 16 -87.30 -13.86 65.08
C ILE A 16 -85.91 -14.37 64.66
N PRO A 17 -85.78 -15.56 64.06
CA PRO A 17 -84.49 -16.07 63.55
C PRO A 17 -84.03 -15.33 62.28
N PRO A 18 -82.72 -15.32 61.96
CA PRO A 18 -82.20 -14.66 60.77
C PRO A 18 -82.72 -15.32 59.49
N ARG A 19 -83.39 -14.54 58.63
CA ARG A 19 -83.81 -14.98 57.29
C ARG A 19 -82.56 -15.20 56.43
N ALA A 20 -82.40 -16.43 55.97
CA ALA A 20 -81.48 -16.80 54.93
C ALA A 20 -81.73 -15.95 53.66
N ILE A 21 -80.69 -15.28 53.21
CA ILE A 21 -80.60 -14.74 51.84
C ILE A 21 -80.59 -15.97 50.92
N PRO A 22 -81.50 -16.11 49.94
CA PRO A 22 -81.39 -17.20 48.98
C PRO A 22 -80.07 -17.05 48.22
N PRO A 23 -79.34 -18.14 47.95
CA PRO A 23 -78.15 -18.06 47.11
C PRO A 23 -78.59 -17.49 45.76
N VAL A 24 -77.91 -16.45 45.29
CA VAL A 24 -77.91 -16.11 43.87
C VAL A 24 -77.56 -17.39 43.15
N SER A 25 -78.47 -17.90 42.32
CA SER A 25 -78.23 -19.12 41.58
C SER A 25 -76.92 -18.96 40.81
N ASP A 26 -75.99 -19.87 41.07
CA ASP A 26 -74.69 -19.98 40.40
C ASP A 26 -74.89 -20.51 38.96
N ALA A 27 -75.90 -20.00 38.26
CA ALA A 27 -76.26 -20.33 36.89
C ALA A 27 -75.42 -19.56 35.86
N SER A 28 -74.47 -18.72 36.30
CA SER A 28 -73.56 -17.97 35.42
C SER A 28 -72.19 -18.64 35.23
N LYS A 29 -71.90 -19.77 35.91
CA LYS A 29 -70.64 -20.50 35.70
C LYS A 29 -70.59 -21.37 34.43
N GLY A 30 -71.70 -21.52 33.71
CA GLY A 30 -71.78 -22.37 32.52
C GLY A 30 -71.62 -21.67 31.15
N ALA A 31 -71.57 -20.35 31.09
CA ALA A 31 -71.61 -19.60 29.82
C ALA A 31 -70.38 -18.71 29.57
N LYS A 32 -69.25 -19.00 30.21
CA LYS A 32 -68.03 -18.22 29.95
C LYS A 32 -67.41 -18.65 28.61
N MET A 33 -67.46 -17.71 27.68
CA MET A 33 -66.41 -17.47 26.68
C MET A 33 -66.46 -18.24 25.35
N LYS A 34 -67.60 -18.28 24.64
CA LYS A 34 -67.63 -18.91 23.30
C LYS A 34 -67.06 -18.01 22.18
N ILE A 35 -67.11 -16.68 22.32
CA ILE A 35 -66.53 -15.74 21.36
C ILE A 35 -65.06 -15.49 21.71
N ARG A 36 -64.71 -15.36 23.00
CA ARG A 36 -63.32 -15.15 23.43
C ARG A 36 -62.40 -16.34 23.11
N VAL A 37 -62.89 -17.58 23.23
CA VAL A 37 -62.16 -18.78 22.80
C VAL A 37 -61.97 -18.81 21.27
N LYS A 38 -62.98 -18.41 20.49
CA LYS A 38 -62.86 -18.31 19.01
C LYS A 38 -61.90 -17.21 18.56
N GLY A 39 -61.86 -16.08 19.27
CA GLY A 39 -60.89 -14.99 19.05
C GLY A 39 -59.45 -15.39 19.41
N GLN A 40 -59.26 -16.16 20.48
CA GLN A 40 -57.95 -16.70 20.87
C GLN A 40 -57.42 -17.73 19.85
N ILE A 41 -58.29 -18.55 19.26
CA ILE A 41 -57.93 -19.47 18.16
C ILE A 41 -57.49 -18.67 16.93
N GLY A 42 -58.22 -17.61 16.55
CA GLY A 42 -57.81 -16.72 15.45
C GLY A 42 -56.47 -16.03 15.68
N ALA A 43 -56.23 -15.52 16.89
CA ALA A 43 -54.94 -14.94 17.27
C ALA A 43 -53.80 -15.98 17.27
N ALA A 44 -54.05 -17.19 17.75
CA ALA A 44 -53.07 -18.28 17.73
C ALA A 44 -52.68 -18.70 16.30
N VAL A 45 -53.61 -18.68 15.34
CA VAL A 45 -53.32 -18.95 13.92
C VAL A 45 -52.44 -17.87 13.29
N VAL A 46 -52.65 -16.59 13.65
CA VAL A 46 -51.80 -15.47 13.18
C VAL A 46 -50.40 -15.52 13.80
N VAL A 47 -50.30 -15.84 15.09
CA VAL A 47 -48.99 -16.02 15.76
C VAL A 47 -48.24 -17.25 15.22
N GLY A 48 -48.96 -18.33 14.93
CA GLY A 48 -48.38 -19.53 14.31
C GLY A 48 -47.84 -19.28 12.90
N THR A 49 -48.52 -18.47 12.09
CA THR A 49 -48.03 -18.09 10.75
C THR A 49 -46.81 -17.17 10.81
N LEU A 50 -46.72 -16.27 11.80
CA LEU A 50 -45.50 -15.49 12.08
C LEU A 50 -44.32 -16.38 12.47
N ALA A 51 -44.54 -17.37 13.34
CA ALA A 51 -43.49 -18.32 13.74
C ALA A 51 -42.98 -19.15 12.55
N VAL A 52 -43.88 -19.61 11.66
CA VAL A 52 -43.50 -20.31 10.42
C VAL A 52 -42.68 -19.40 9.50
N SER A 53 -43.05 -18.12 9.37
CA SER A 53 -42.26 -17.15 8.59
C SER A 53 -40.85 -16.95 9.14
N ALA A 54 -40.68 -16.91 10.47
CA ALA A 54 -39.36 -16.82 11.10
C ALA A 54 -38.50 -18.07 10.88
N VAL A 55 -39.11 -19.27 10.90
CA VAL A 55 -38.42 -20.53 10.58
C VAL A 55 -37.98 -20.58 9.11
N VAL A 56 -38.83 -20.15 8.18
CA VAL A 56 -38.47 -20.06 6.74
C VAL A 56 -37.31 -19.09 6.52
N MET A 57 -37.31 -17.94 7.21
CA MET A 57 -36.21 -16.98 7.18
C MET A 57 -34.91 -17.59 7.74
N SER A 58 -34.97 -18.28 8.87
CA SER A 58 -33.82 -18.92 9.50
C SER A 58 -33.20 -20.01 8.60
N LEU A 59 -34.02 -20.87 8.00
CA LEU A 59 -33.56 -21.93 7.09
C LEU A 59 -32.97 -21.36 5.79
N GLY A 60 -33.53 -20.26 5.26
CA GLY A 60 -33.02 -19.57 4.08
C GLY A 60 -31.68 -18.87 4.34
N VAL A 61 -31.59 -18.14 5.44
CA VAL A 61 -30.37 -17.43 5.86
C VAL A 61 -29.26 -18.41 6.16
N ASN A 62 -29.52 -19.55 6.81
CA ASN A 62 -28.47 -20.54 7.14
C ASN A 62 -27.82 -21.19 5.90
N LYS A 63 -28.50 -21.24 4.75
CA LYS A 63 -27.91 -21.72 3.49
C LYS A 63 -27.00 -20.68 2.80
N ILE A 64 -27.19 -19.39 3.10
CA ILE A 64 -26.54 -18.26 2.41
C ILE A 64 -25.57 -17.53 3.34
N SER A 65 -25.67 -17.72 4.66
CA SER A 65 -24.84 -17.05 5.67
C SER A 65 -23.36 -17.39 5.53
N VAL A 66 -22.51 -16.53 6.11
CA VAL A 66 -21.06 -16.74 6.21
C VAL A 66 -20.77 -18.13 6.76
N GLY A 67 -20.19 -19.01 5.93
CA GLY A 67 -19.92 -20.41 6.27
C GLY A 67 -20.96 -21.44 5.79
N GLY A 68 -22.04 -21.03 5.11
CA GLY A 68 -23.03 -21.92 4.49
C GLY A 68 -22.53 -22.64 3.24
N GLU A 69 -23.21 -23.72 2.84
CA GLU A 69 -22.76 -24.62 1.76
C GLU A 69 -22.53 -23.91 0.41
N VAL A 70 -23.39 -22.96 0.05
CA VAL A 70 -23.29 -22.22 -1.22
C VAL A 70 -22.08 -21.29 -1.22
N GLN A 71 -21.82 -20.62 -0.11
CA GLN A 71 -20.67 -19.73 0.03
C GLN A 71 -19.35 -20.51 0.12
N GLN A 72 -19.32 -21.65 0.82
CA GLN A 72 -18.14 -22.52 0.86
C GLN A 72 -17.76 -23.04 -0.53
N ARG A 73 -18.74 -23.42 -1.37
CA ARG A 73 -18.48 -23.83 -2.75
C ARG A 73 -17.95 -22.68 -3.61
N GLY A 74 -18.55 -21.50 -3.50
CA GLY A 74 -18.10 -20.29 -4.22
C GLY A 74 -16.69 -19.84 -3.81
N GLU A 75 -16.39 -19.83 -2.51
CA GLU A 75 -15.05 -19.48 -1.99
C GLU A 75 -14.00 -20.51 -2.38
N MET A 76 -14.34 -21.80 -2.38
CA MET A 76 -13.45 -22.87 -2.84
C MET A 76 -13.11 -22.72 -4.33
N ALA A 77 -14.13 -22.52 -5.19
CA ALA A 77 -13.92 -22.26 -6.60
C ALA A 77 -13.06 -21.01 -6.82
N LEU A 78 -13.37 -19.90 -6.13
CA LEU A 78 -12.61 -18.66 -6.24
C LEU A 78 -11.14 -18.81 -5.81
N ARG A 79 -10.87 -19.53 -4.71
CA ARG A 79 -9.48 -19.76 -4.24
C ARG A 79 -8.71 -20.65 -5.20
N LEU A 80 -9.32 -21.75 -5.66
CA LEU A 80 -8.68 -22.64 -6.61
C LEU A 80 -8.47 -21.94 -7.96
N THR A 81 -9.42 -21.11 -8.42
CA THR A 81 -9.26 -20.23 -9.58
C THR A 81 -8.12 -19.25 -9.37
N LYS A 82 -8.00 -18.58 -8.22
CA LYS A 82 -6.86 -17.67 -7.93
C LYS A 82 -5.51 -18.38 -7.93
N ASP A 83 -5.48 -19.67 -7.61
CA ASP A 83 -4.25 -20.45 -7.65
C ASP A 83 -3.91 -20.98 -9.05
N THR A 84 -4.90 -21.04 -9.92
CA THR A 84 -4.74 -21.50 -11.32
C THR A 84 -4.68 -20.34 -12.32
N LEU A 85 -5.21 -19.17 -11.98
CA LEU A 85 -5.36 -17.97 -12.79
C LEU A 85 -5.15 -16.74 -11.88
N PRO A 86 -3.90 -16.29 -11.69
CA PRO A 86 -3.16 -15.57 -12.72
C PRO A 86 -1.81 -16.22 -13.00
N ALA A 87 -1.61 -16.56 -14.28
CA ALA A 87 -0.53 -17.37 -14.83
C ALA A 87 -0.55 -18.82 -14.28
N PRO A 88 -0.74 -19.86 -15.12
CA PRO A 88 -0.93 -21.23 -14.64
C PRO A 88 0.13 -21.60 -13.61
N MET A 89 -0.29 -21.68 -12.34
CA MET A 89 0.35 -22.41 -11.25
C MET A 89 1.88 -22.32 -11.17
N LEU A 90 2.53 -21.15 -11.06
CA LEU A 90 4.01 -21.03 -11.06
C LEU A 90 4.73 -21.61 -12.32
N MET A 91 3.97 -22.16 -13.27
CA MET A 91 4.47 -22.90 -14.44
C MET A 91 4.87 -21.94 -15.53
N THR A 92 4.23 -20.78 -15.62
CA THR A 92 4.67 -19.68 -16.50
C THR A 92 6.03 -19.15 -16.10
N ASP A 93 6.25 -18.93 -14.81
CA ASP A 93 7.56 -18.53 -14.29
C ASP A 93 8.60 -19.64 -14.48
N ALA A 94 8.23 -20.90 -14.25
CA ALA A 94 9.13 -22.04 -14.48
C ALA A 94 9.47 -22.20 -15.98
N ALA A 95 8.48 -22.08 -16.86
CA ALA A 95 8.65 -22.10 -18.30
C ALA A 95 9.50 -20.91 -18.80
N LEU A 96 9.31 -19.73 -18.21
CA LEU A 96 10.11 -18.55 -18.51
C LEU A 96 11.56 -18.75 -18.09
N GLU A 97 11.82 -19.23 -16.88
CA GLU A 97 13.20 -19.50 -16.43
C GLU A 97 13.87 -20.59 -17.25
N ALA A 98 13.14 -21.66 -17.62
CA ALA A 98 13.65 -22.69 -18.51
C ALA A 98 13.91 -22.17 -19.94
N THR A 99 13.05 -21.29 -20.45
CA THR A 99 13.29 -20.61 -21.74
C THR A 99 14.50 -19.68 -21.68
N ARG A 100 14.70 -18.97 -20.57
CA ARG A 100 15.89 -18.13 -20.40
C ARG A 100 17.16 -18.97 -20.27
N LEU A 101 17.10 -20.14 -19.61
CA LEU A 101 18.21 -21.11 -19.60
C LEU A 101 18.60 -21.56 -21.00
N TYR A 102 17.63 -21.75 -21.90
CA TYR A 102 17.88 -22.08 -23.30
C TYR A 102 18.66 -20.98 -24.04
N TYR A 103 18.28 -19.71 -23.87
CA TYR A 103 18.94 -18.58 -24.54
C TYR A 103 20.23 -18.09 -23.86
N GLU A 104 20.35 -18.28 -22.54
CA GLU A 104 21.47 -17.81 -21.72
C GLU A 104 22.08 -18.94 -20.85
N PRO A 105 22.75 -19.95 -21.45
CA PRO A 105 23.35 -21.08 -20.73
C PRO A 105 24.31 -20.70 -19.60
N ALA A 106 24.98 -19.55 -19.71
CA ALA A 106 25.94 -19.04 -18.73
C ALA A 106 25.33 -18.73 -17.35
N SER A 107 24.00 -18.69 -17.26
CA SER A 107 23.26 -18.39 -16.04
C SER A 107 22.69 -19.64 -15.34
N LEU A 108 23.21 -20.83 -15.67
CA LEU A 108 22.70 -22.12 -15.22
C LEU A 108 22.48 -22.19 -13.71
N GLU A 109 23.49 -21.86 -12.89
CA GLU A 109 23.40 -22.02 -11.43
C GLU A 109 22.29 -21.16 -10.81
N ALA A 110 22.26 -19.86 -11.12
CA ALA A 110 21.28 -18.94 -10.56
C ALA A 110 19.84 -19.29 -10.96
N ARG A 111 19.64 -19.68 -12.23
CA ARG A 111 18.31 -20.04 -12.73
C ARG A 111 17.87 -21.43 -12.30
N HIS A 112 18.79 -22.39 -12.14
CA HIS A 112 18.47 -23.71 -11.60
C HIS A 112 17.99 -23.62 -10.15
N GLU A 113 18.63 -22.80 -9.32
CA GLU A 113 18.14 -22.54 -7.96
C GLU A 113 16.73 -21.93 -7.97
N ARG A 114 16.48 -20.95 -8.84
CA ARG A 114 15.13 -20.37 -8.99
C ARG A 114 14.09 -21.41 -9.41
N LEU A 115 14.44 -22.33 -10.30
CA LEU A 115 13.56 -23.42 -10.73
C LEU A 115 13.24 -24.40 -9.59
N LYS A 116 14.21 -24.72 -8.72
CA LYS A 116 13.97 -25.53 -7.51
C LYS A 116 13.00 -24.84 -6.54
N GLU A 117 13.13 -23.53 -6.35
CA GLU A 117 12.19 -22.76 -5.52
C GLU A 117 10.77 -22.83 -6.08
N LEU A 118 10.62 -22.64 -7.39
CA LEU A 118 9.33 -22.72 -8.08
C LEU A 118 8.73 -24.13 -7.99
N GLN A 119 9.56 -25.17 -8.16
CA GLN A 119 9.14 -26.57 -8.01
C GLN A 119 8.66 -26.87 -6.59
N LYS A 120 9.37 -26.37 -5.57
CA LYS A 120 8.96 -26.51 -4.17
C LYS A 120 7.62 -25.84 -3.91
N ALA A 121 7.46 -24.58 -4.34
CA ALA A 121 6.21 -23.84 -4.16
C ALA A 121 5.02 -24.51 -4.87
N TYR A 122 5.26 -25.08 -6.06
CA TYR A 122 4.26 -25.89 -6.76
C TYR A 122 3.88 -27.15 -5.97
N ASN A 123 4.87 -27.89 -5.45
CA ASN A 123 4.62 -29.09 -4.64
C ASN A 123 3.83 -28.79 -3.37
N ASP A 124 4.14 -27.70 -2.68
CA ASP A 124 3.41 -27.24 -1.50
C ASP A 124 1.95 -26.94 -1.86
N ARG A 125 1.70 -26.31 -3.02
CA ARG A 125 0.34 -26.00 -3.47
C ARG A 125 -0.44 -27.24 -3.88
N ARG A 126 0.21 -28.17 -4.56
CA ARG A 126 -0.35 -29.47 -4.91
C ARG A 126 -0.77 -30.25 -3.65
N ALA A 127 0.08 -30.29 -2.63
CA ALA A 127 -0.20 -30.95 -1.36
C ALA A 127 -1.39 -30.30 -0.62
N TYR A 128 -1.48 -28.97 -0.64
CA TYR A 128 -2.61 -28.24 -0.05
C TYR A 128 -3.96 -28.68 -0.64
N TRP A 129 -4.03 -28.83 -1.96
CA TRP A 129 -5.28 -29.19 -2.64
C TRP A 129 -5.59 -30.69 -2.59
N ALA A 130 -4.59 -31.56 -2.48
CA ALA A 130 -4.79 -32.99 -2.31
C ALA A 130 -5.55 -33.35 -1.02
N GLY A 131 -5.39 -32.56 0.05
CA GLY A 131 -6.06 -32.76 1.33
C GLY A 131 -7.49 -32.18 1.43
N ARG A 132 -8.01 -31.54 0.38
CA ARG A 132 -9.30 -30.82 0.41
C ARG A 132 -10.40 -31.59 -0.32
N ALA A 133 -11.63 -31.44 0.17
CA ALA A 133 -12.81 -32.01 -0.46
C ALA A 133 -13.17 -31.24 -1.74
N LEU A 134 -12.65 -31.71 -2.88
CA LEU A 134 -12.95 -31.17 -4.22
C LEU A 134 -14.04 -31.99 -4.91
N PRO A 135 -14.92 -31.37 -5.74
CA PRO A 135 -15.81 -32.10 -6.64
C PRO A 135 -15.04 -33.07 -7.55
N ALA A 136 -15.64 -34.23 -7.84
CA ALA A 136 -14.94 -35.32 -8.55
C ALA A 136 -14.32 -34.88 -9.88
N LYS A 137 -15.08 -34.12 -10.69
CA LYS A 137 -14.61 -33.59 -11.98
C LYS A 137 -13.44 -32.61 -11.84
N ILE A 138 -13.49 -31.72 -10.86
CA ILE A 138 -12.42 -30.75 -10.58
C ILE A 138 -11.17 -31.48 -10.10
N ARG A 139 -11.33 -32.48 -9.22
CA ARG A 139 -10.22 -33.29 -8.71
C ARG A 139 -9.53 -34.07 -9.82
N GLU A 140 -10.31 -34.69 -10.71
CA GLU A 140 -9.78 -35.42 -11.87
C GLU A 140 -9.01 -34.49 -12.81
N GLN A 141 -9.60 -33.35 -13.18
CA GLN A 141 -8.97 -32.40 -14.08
C GLN A 141 -7.72 -31.74 -13.47
N LEU A 142 -7.75 -31.41 -12.18
CA LEU A 142 -6.58 -30.94 -11.43
C LEU A 142 -5.47 -32.00 -11.41
N GLY A 143 -5.83 -33.28 -11.29
CA GLY A 143 -4.88 -34.39 -11.39
C GLY A 143 -4.17 -34.44 -12.75
N ARG A 144 -4.90 -34.22 -13.84
CA ARG A 144 -4.31 -34.16 -15.21
C ARG A 144 -3.38 -32.96 -15.38
N ALA A 145 -3.80 -31.77 -14.94
CA ALA A 145 -2.96 -30.57 -14.98
C ALA A 145 -1.68 -30.73 -14.14
N ASN A 146 -1.78 -31.39 -12.97
CA ASN A 146 -0.61 -31.69 -12.14
C ASN A 146 0.32 -32.71 -12.81
N ALA A 147 -0.20 -33.71 -13.50
CA ALA A 147 0.62 -34.70 -14.20
C ALA A 147 1.49 -34.05 -15.29
N GLU A 148 0.93 -33.13 -16.08
CA GLU A 148 1.70 -32.38 -17.07
C GLU A 148 2.71 -31.41 -16.44
N SER A 149 2.35 -30.80 -15.31
CA SER A 149 3.27 -29.93 -14.55
C SER A 149 4.44 -30.71 -13.96
N ASP A 150 4.20 -31.94 -13.50
CA ASP A 150 5.25 -32.86 -13.03
C ASP A 150 6.18 -33.28 -14.18
N ALA A 151 5.62 -33.58 -15.35
CA ALA A 151 6.37 -33.92 -16.54
C ALA A 151 7.25 -32.75 -17.00
N LEU A 152 6.73 -31.52 -16.98
CA LEU A 152 7.48 -30.30 -17.28
C LEU A 152 8.73 -30.17 -16.39
N PHE A 153 8.59 -30.28 -15.06
CA PHE A 153 9.74 -30.21 -14.16
C PHE A 153 10.71 -31.37 -14.34
N GLN A 154 10.21 -32.58 -14.65
CA GLN A 154 11.09 -33.71 -14.96
C GLN A 154 11.92 -33.45 -16.21
N THR A 155 11.34 -32.90 -17.26
CA THR A 155 12.06 -32.55 -18.50
C THR A 155 13.10 -31.46 -18.26
N ILE A 156 12.84 -30.50 -17.37
CA ILE A 156 13.84 -29.51 -16.96
C ILE A 156 15.01 -30.17 -16.23
N GLU A 157 14.75 -30.93 -15.16
CA GLU A 157 15.78 -31.48 -14.28
C GLU A 157 16.57 -32.63 -14.93
N GLN A 158 15.91 -33.48 -15.71
CA GLN A 158 16.51 -34.70 -16.30
C GLN A 158 16.96 -34.50 -17.74
N GLY A 159 16.46 -33.48 -18.43
CA GLY A 159 16.79 -33.18 -19.82
C GLY A 159 17.57 -31.88 -19.97
N LEU A 160 16.91 -30.74 -19.74
CA LEU A 160 17.45 -29.42 -20.09
C LEU A 160 18.70 -29.03 -19.26
N VAL A 161 18.63 -29.16 -17.94
CA VAL A 161 19.75 -28.84 -17.02
C VAL A 161 21.02 -29.65 -17.34
N PRO A 162 20.99 -30.99 -17.44
CA PRO A 162 22.19 -31.76 -17.76
C PRO A 162 22.71 -31.51 -19.18
N ALA A 163 21.82 -31.27 -20.16
CA ALA A 163 22.23 -30.93 -21.53
C ALA A 163 22.99 -29.59 -21.58
N ILE A 164 22.52 -28.57 -20.83
CA ILE A 164 23.19 -27.28 -20.68
C ILE A 164 24.54 -27.43 -19.96
N ALA A 165 24.58 -28.21 -18.87
CA ALA A 165 25.81 -28.42 -18.09
C ALA A 165 26.95 -29.05 -18.90
N ILE A 166 26.63 -29.93 -19.85
CA ILE A 166 27.61 -30.62 -20.71
C ILE A 166 27.88 -29.82 -22.00
N GLY A 167 27.03 -28.83 -22.32
CA GLY A 167 27.16 -27.99 -23.52
C GLY A 167 26.75 -28.69 -24.83
N ASP A 168 25.93 -29.74 -24.76
CA ASP A 168 25.44 -30.45 -25.96
C ASP A 168 24.24 -29.73 -26.56
N LYS A 169 24.49 -28.96 -27.62
CA LYS A 169 23.46 -28.17 -28.30
C LYS A 169 22.29 -29.01 -28.85
N THR A 170 22.55 -30.22 -29.35
CA THR A 170 21.49 -31.06 -29.94
C THR A 170 20.58 -31.60 -28.84
N ALA A 171 21.16 -31.98 -27.71
CA ALA A 171 20.41 -32.40 -26.52
C ALA A 171 19.61 -31.23 -25.92
N ILE A 172 20.17 -30.02 -25.89
CA ILE A 172 19.48 -28.80 -25.43
C ILE A 172 18.26 -28.51 -26.32
N ASP A 173 18.43 -28.52 -27.64
CA ASP A 173 17.33 -28.27 -28.59
C ASP A 173 16.22 -29.33 -28.48
N THR A 174 16.59 -30.60 -28.29
CA THR A 174 15.62 -31.71 -28.10
C THR A 174 14.86 -31.54 -26.78
N ALA A 175 15.58 -31.34 -25.66
CA ALA A 175 14.97 -31.19 -24.34
C ALA A 175 14.08 -29.94 -24.25
N TYR A 176 14.46 -28.85 -24.93
CA TYR A 176 13.63 -27.65 -25.01
C TYR A 176 12.38 -27.87 -25.87
N GLY A 177 12.47 -28.63 -26.96
CA GLY A 177 11.31 -29.03 -27.77
C GLY A 177 10.30 -29.87 -26.97
N ASP A 178 10.79 -30.86 -26.21
CA ASP A 178 9.95 -31.68 -25.33
C ASP A 178 9.32 -30.84 -24.20
N LEU A 179 10.09 -29.90 -23.65
CA LEU A 179 9.61 -28.95 -22.65
C LEU A 179 8.45 -28.10 -23.19
N GLN A 180 8.59 -27.58 -24.41
CA GLN A 180 7.56 -26.77 -25.05
C GLN A 180 6.25 -27.53 -25.24
N ALA A 181 6.32 -28.81 -25.61
CA ALA A 181 5.14 -29.67 -25.73
C ALA A 181 4.41 -29.83 -24.38
N HIS A 182 5.14 -30.00 -23.27
CA HIS A 182 4.53 -30.06 -21.94
C HIS A 182 3.94 -28.73 -21.48
N ILE A 183 4.55 -27.59 -21.84
CA ILE A 183 3.99 -26.25 -21.58
C ILE A 183 2.62 -26.11 -22.25
N ASP A 184 2.51 -26.50 -23.51
CA ASP A 184 1.26 -26.39 -24.27
C ASP A 184 0.17 -27.34 -23.72
N LEU A 185 0.54 -28.59 -23.38
CA LEU A 185 -0.37 -29.55 -22.75
C LEU A 185 -0.86 -29.06 -21.38
N GLN A 186 0.06 -28.56 -20.54
CA GLN A 186 -0.26 -28.02 -19.23
C GLN A 186 -1.21 -26.82 -19.33
N ALA A 187 -0.97 -25.91 -20.26
CA ALA A 187 -1.85 -24.77 -20.51
C ALA A 187 -3.25 -25.22 -20.95
N GLY A 188 -3.34 -26.26 -21.80
CA GLY A 188 -4.61 -26.85 -22.23
C GLY A 188 -5.40 -27.49 -21.08
N GLU A 189 -4.74 -28.26 -20.21
CA GLU A 189 -5.38 -28.88 -19.05
C GLU A 189 -5.79 -27.85 -17.98
N ALA A 190 -5.00 -26.80 -17.79
CA ALA A 190 -5.31 -25.68 -16.90
C ALA A 190 -6.50 -24.86 -17.41
N ALA A 191 -6.62 -24.64 -18.73
CA ALA A 191 -7.77 -23.96 -19.33
C ALA A 191 -9.09 -24.72 -19.08
N LYS A 192 -9.09 -26.05 -19.31
CA LYS A 192 -10.25 -26.91 -19.00
C LYS A 192 -10.61 -26.88 -17.51
N LEU A 193 -9.62 -26.82 -16.63
CA LEU A 193 -9.85 -26.67 -15.18
C LEU A 193 -10.51 -25.32 -14.87
N GLY A 194 -10.04 -24.24 -15.51
CA GLY A 194 -10.64 -22.90 -15.41
C GLY A 194 -12.11 -22.87 -15.84
N GLU A 195 -12.47 -23.56 -16.93
CA GLU A 195 -13.86 -23.69 -17.37
C GLU A 195 -14.73 -24.42 -16.33
N LEU A 196 -14.24 -25.52 -15.75
CA LEU A 196 -14.96 -26.25 -14.70
C LEU A 196 -15.14 -25.41 -13.43
N LEU A 197 -14.13 -24.64 -13.05
CA LEU A 197 -14.20 -23.75 -11.88
C LEU A 197 -15.14 -22.58 -12.11
N ALA A 198 -15.12 -21.99 -13.30
CA ALA A 198 -16.06 -20.94 -13.69
C ALA A 198 -17.51 -21.47 -13.71
N ALA A 199 -17.74 -22.68 -14.21
CA ALA A 199 -19.04 -23.33 -14.17
C ALA A 199 -19.53 -23.60 -12.74
N GLU A 200 -18.65 -24.07 -11.83
CA GLU A 200 -18.99 -24.27 -10.42
C GLU A 200 -19.30 -22.94 -9.72
N GLN A 201 -18.55 -21.87 -10.02
CA GLN A 201 -18.82 -20.54 -9.49
C GLN A 201 -20.18 -19.99 -9.98
N GLN A 202 -20.48 -20.12 -11.27
CA GLN A 202 -21.78 -19.74 -11.82
C GLN A 202 -22.93 -20.57 -11.22
N ALA A 203 -22.72 -21.87 -11.00
CA ALA A 203 -23.70 -22.74 -10.36
C ALA A 203 -23.96 -22.34 -8.89
N ALA A 204 -22.90 -21.96 -8.15
CA ALA A 204 -23.02 -21.47 -6.79
C ALA A 204 -23.80 -20.13 -6.74
N GLU A 205 -23.49 -19.20 -7.64
CA GLU A 205 -24.21 -17.92 -7.75
C GLU A 205 -25.68 -18.11 -8.17
N ALA A 206 -25.96 -19.00 -9.12
CA ALA A 206 -27.32 -19.32 -9.54
C ALA A 206 -28.12 -19.95 -8.39
N THR A 207 -27.50 -20.83 -7.60
CA THR A 207 -28.10 -21.44 -6.42
C THR A 207 -28.37 -20.39 -5.33
N ALA A 208 -27.45 -19.46 -5.11
CA ALA A 208 -27.63 -18.33 -4.18
C ALA A 208 -28.81 -17.45 -4.61
N LYS A 209 -28.85 -17.03 -5.87
CA LYS A 209 -29.94 -16.21 -6.45
C LYS A 209 -31.30 -16.93 -6.38
N SER A 210 -31.35 -18.22 -6.75
CA SER A 210 -32.57 -19.02 -6.67
C SER A 210 -33.07 -19.18 -5.23
N THR A 211 -32.15 -19.41 -4.28
CA THR A 211 -32.50 -19.52 -2.84
C THR A 211 -33.02 -18.18 -2.29
N LEU A 212 -32.43 -17.05 -2.69
CA LEU A 212 -32.95 -15.71 -2.34
C LEU A 212 -34.34 -15.46 -2.94
N HIS A 213 -34.53 -15.71 -4.24
CA HIS A 213 -35.82 -15.49 -4.89
C HIS A 213 -36.93 -16.40 -4.31
N THR A 214 -36.65 -17.68 -4.08
CA THR A 214 -37.63 -18.62 -3.50
C THR A 214 -37.98 -18.28 -2.06
N THR A 215 -37.01 -17.87 -1.23
CA THR A 215 -37.27 -17.45 0.17
C THR A 215 -38.09 -16.15 0.22
N PHE A 216 -37.77 -15.15 -0.62
CA PHE A 216 -38.59 -13.93 -0.72
C PHE A 216 -40.00 -14.19 -1.26
N ALA A 217 -40.16 -15.08 -2.25
CA ALA A 217 -41.48 -15.45 -2.77
C ALA A 217 -42.34 -16.17 -1.71
N LEU A 218 -41.74 -17.06 -0.91
CA LEU A 218 -42.43 -17.74 0.20
C LEU A 218 -42.85 -16.75 1.30
N MET A 219 -42.00 -15.76 1.62
CA MET A 219 -42.35 -14.67 2.53
C MET A 219 -43.49 -13.81 1.98
N GLY A 220 -43.46 -13.46 0.69
CA GLY A 220 -44.54 -12.74 0.03
C GLY A 220 -45.86 -13.50 0.09
N ALA A 221 -45.84 -14.81 -0.19
CA ALA A 221 -47.02 -15.67 -0.10
C ALA A 221 -47.55 -15.78 1.34
N LEU A 222 -46.67 -15.91 2.35
CA LEU A 222 -47.05 -15.93 3.76
C LEU A 222 -47.61 -14.57 4.23
N ALA A 223 -47.06 -13.45 3.74
CA ALA A 223 -47.57 -12.12 4.04
C ALA A 223 -48.97 -11.90 3.44
N ILE A 224 -49.20 -12.35 2.20
CA ILE A 224 -50.53 -12.31 1.56
C ILE A 224 -51.52 -13.21 2.29
N LEU A 225 -51.11 -14.43 2.69
CA LEU A 225 -51.94 -15.34 3.47
C LEU A 225 -52.30 -14.74 4.84
N MET A 226 -51.33 -14.11 5.51
CA MET A 226 -51.56 -13.44 6.79
C MET A 226 -52.54 -12.27 6.61
N LEU A 227 -52.37 -11.47 5.56
CA LEU A 227 -53.29 -10.38 5.22
C LEU A 227 -54.71 -10.90 4.93
N ALA A 228 -54.84 -12.00 4.19
CA ALA A 228 -56.13 -12.64 3.91
C ALA A 228 -56.78 -13.25 5.16
N LEU A 229 -55.99 -13.84 6.08
CA LEU A 229 -56.47 -14.35 7.37
C LEU A 229 -56.93 -13.22 8.30
N VAL A 230 -56.20 -12.10 8.31
CA VAL A 230 -56.57 -10.91 9.07
C VAL A 230 -57.84 -10.29 8.50
N LEU A 231 -57.93 -10.07 7.18
CA LEU A 231 -59.11 -9.52 6.52
C LEU A 231 -60.32 -10.44 6.61
N GLY A 232 -60.15 -11.75 6.43
CA GLY A 232 -61.20 -12.76 6.59
C GLY A 232 -61.64 -12.90 8.04
N GLY A 233 -60.71 -12.80 8.99
CA GLY A 233 -60.97 -12.74 10.43
C GLY A 233 -61.78 -11.50 10.81
N LEU A 234 -61.42 -10.33 10.28
CA LEU A 234 -62.15 -9.07 10.45
C LEU A 234 -63.57 -9.18 9.85
N TRP A 235 -63.73 -9.76 8.67
CA TRP A 235 -65.04 -9.98 8.04
C TRP A 235 -65.92 -10.97 8.84
N TYR A 236 -65.34 -12.04 9.36
CA TYR A 236 -66.03 -13.03 10.20
C TYR A 236 -66.45 -12.45 11.56
N LEU A 237 -65.55 -11.70 12.23
CA LEU A 237 -65.86 -10.91 13.43
C LEU A 237 -66.98 -9.90 13.14
N HIS A 238 -66.94 -9.24 11.98
CA HIS A 238 -67.94 -8.27 11.60
C HIS A 238 -69.34 -8.90 11.50
N ARG A 239 -69.46 -10.10 10.95
CA ARG A 239 -70.75 -10.79 10.79
C ARG A 239 -71.25 -11.49 12.06
N LEU A 240 -70.35 -12.00 12.90
CA LEU A 240 -70.69 -12.77 14.10
C LEU A 240 -70.87 -11.91 15.36
N ALA A 241 -70.07 -10.84 15.49
CA ALA A 241 -70.01 -9.99 16.67
C ALA A 241 -70.36 -8.52 16.36
N LEU A 242 -69.79 -7.88 15.32
CA LEU A 242 -70.04 -6.45 15.09
C LEU A 242 -71.46 -6.13 14.59
N ARG A 243 -72.07 -6.93 13.72
CA ARG A 243 -73.44 -6.66 13.22
C ARG A 243 -74.53 -6.77 14.31
N PRO A 244 -74.46 -7.74 15.23
CA PRO A 244 -75.28 -7.74 16.44
C PRO A 244 -74.91 -6.60 17.40
N LEU A 245 -73.62 -6.26 17.54
CA LEU A 245 -73.16 -5.12 18.35
C LEU A 245 -73.69 -3.78 17.83
N THR A 246 -73.73 -3.57 16.51
CA THR A 246 -74.28 -2.35 15.91
C THR A 246 -75.77 -2.24 16.13
N LYS A 247 -76.53 -3.35 16.12
CA LYS A 247 -77.95 -3.36 16.49
C LYS A 247 -78.18 -3.06 17.98
N THR A 248 -77.33 -3.60 18.87
CA THR A 248 -77.36 -3.23 20.29
C THR A 248 -76.88 -1.79 20.54
N ALA A 249 -75.97 -1.27 19.70
CA ALA A 249 -75.51 0.12 19.75
C ALA A 249 -76.56 1.09 19.22
N GLU A 250 -77.31 0.74 18.16
CA GLU A 250 -78.47 1.49 17.68
C GLU A 250 -79.57 1.58 18.76
N ALA A 251 -79.84 0.49 19.48
CA ALA A 251 -80.72 0.49 20.64
C ALA A 251 -80.15 1.34 21.81
N MET A 252 -78.84 1.32 22.03
CA MET A 252 -78.16 2.16 23.02
C MET A 252 -78.16 3.66 22.64
N GLN A 253 -78.16 3.97 21.35
CA GLN A 253 -78.19 5.33 20.79
C GLN A 253 -79.61 5.91 20.80
N ALA A 254 -80.64 5.07 20.61
CA ALA A 254 -82.04 5.43 20.88
C ALA A 254 -82.27 5.73 22.38
N MET A 255 -81.69 4.92 23.27
CA MET A 255 -81.71 5.16 24.73
C MET A 255 -80.93 6.42 25.14
N ALA A 256 -79.80 6.73 24.50
CA ALA A 256 -79.03 7.96 24.74
C ALA A 256 -79.71 9.23 24.18
N ALA A 257 -80.55 9.09 23.14
CA ALA A 257 -81.39 10.15 22.58
C ALA A 257 -82.67 10.43 23.41
N GLY A 258 -82.88 9.70 24.51
CA GLY A 258 -83.95 9.92 25.47
C GLY A 258 -85.16 8.97 25.35
N ASP A 259 -85.12 8.01 24.42
CA ASP A 259 -86.17 7.00 24.26
C ASP A 259 -85.86 5.76 25.13
N LEU A 260 -86.50 5.66 26.29
CA LEU A 260 -86.28 4.60 27.27
C LEU A 260 -87.22 3.39 27.10
N ASP A 261 -88.10 3.41 26.09
CA ASP A 261 -89.14 2.39 25.87
C ASP A 261 -88.81 1.41 24.73
N THR A 262 -87.67 1.58 24.04
CA THR A 262 -87.21 0.63 23.01
C THR A 262 -86.91 -0.76 23.57
N GLN A 263 -87.60 -1.79 23.05
CA GLN A 263 -87.38 -3.19 23.43
C GLN A 263 -86.01 -3.70 22.94
N LEU A 264 -85.20 -4.19 23.88
CA LEU A 264 -83.91 -4.83 23.60
C LEU A 264 -84.12 -6.26 23.07
N GLU A 265 -84.02 -6.44 21.75
CA GLU A 265 -84.05 -7.77 21.13
C GLU A 265 -82.75 -8.54 21.46
N GLY A 266 -82.87 -9.64 22.23
CA GLY A 266 -81.74 -10.50 22.57
C GLY A 266 -81.80 -11.19 23.94
N ALA A 267 -82.83 -10.92 24.75
CA ALA A 267 -83.04 -11.54 26.05
C ALA A 267 -83.08 -13.07 25.95
N GLY A 268 -82.16 -13.75 26.65
CA GLY A 268 -82.03 -15.21 26.64
C GLY A 268 -80.89 -15.78 25.76
N ARG A 269 -80.07 -14.94 25.13
CA ARG A 269 -78.82 -15.40 24.48
C ARG A 269 -77.79 -15.86 25.53
N ARG A 270 -77.15 -17.00 25.29
CA ARG A 270 -76.14 -17.63 26.19
C ARG A 270 -74.69 -17.33 25.79
N ASP A 271 -74.44 -16.21 25.12
CA ASP A 271 -73.11 -15.75 24.68
C ASP A 271 -72.78 -14.36 25.23
N GLU A 272 -71.58 -13.86 24.97
CA GLU A 272 -71.08 -12.60 25.55
C GLU A 272 -71.92 -11.37 25.14
N ILE A 273 -72.68 -11.44 24.04
CA ILE A 273 -73.65 -10.42 23.62
C ILE A 273 -74.91 -10.47 24.51
N GLY A 274 -75.37 -11.66 24.91
CA GLY A 274 -76.42 -11.82 25.92
C GLY A 274 -76.01 -11.27 27.28
N THR A 275 -74.73 -11.45 27.66
CA THR A 275 -74.16 -10.81 28.86
C THR A 275 -74.08 -9.28 28.73
N ILE A 276 -73.90 -8.74 27.52
CA ILE A 276 -73.95 -7.28 27.26
C ILE A 276 -75.38 -6.74 27.34
N VAL A 277 -76.40 -7.50 26.91
CA VAL A 277 -77.83 -7.13 27.04
C VAL A 277 -78.26 -7.13 28.51
N ASP A 278 -77.87 -8.15 29.29
CA ASP A 278 -78.10 -8.20 30.74
C ASP A 278 -77.30 -7.11 31.49
N ALA A 279 -76.08 -6.81 31.03
CA ALA A 279 -75.28 -5.70 31.54
C ALA A 279 -75.85 -4.33 31.10
N LEU A 280 -76.62 -4.25 30.01
CA LEU A 280 -77.30 -3.03 29.53
C LEU A 280 -78.49 -2.66 30.44
N GLU A 281 -79.18 -3.64 31.03
CA GLU A 281 -80.17 -3.40 32.09
C GLU A 281 -79.51 -2.86 33.37
N VAL A 282 -78.31 -3.36 33.70
CA VAL A 282 -77.49 -2.83 34.79
C VAL A 282 -76.88 -1.46 34.42
N PHE A 283 -76.58 -1.22 33.14
CA PHE A 283 -76.10 0.06 32.61
C PHE A 283 -77.22 1.10 32.57
N ARG A 284 -78.49 0.72 32.34
CA ARG A 284 -79.67 1.58 32.53
C ARG A 284 -79.77 2.08 33.98
N ALA A 285 -79.33 1.25 34.94
CA ALA A 285 -79.25 1.61 36.36
C ALA A 285 -77.95 2.34 36.76
N ALA A 286 -76.84 2.17 36.02
CA ALA A 286 -75.52 2.74 36.33
C ALA A 286 -75.14 4.00 35.51
N ALA A 287 -75.74 4.22 34.33
CA ALA A 287 -75.57 5.41 33.49
C ALA A 287 -76.08 6.69 34.17
N LYS A 288 -76.85 6.55 35.26
CA LYS A 288 -77.29 7.65 36.13
C LYS A 288 -76.20 8.15 37.11
N ARG A 289 -74.94 7.68 37.01
CA ARG A 289 -73.89 8.00 38.00
C ARG A 289 -72.52 8.45 37.50
N ASN A 290 -72.24 8.57 36.20
CA ASN A 290 -70.92 9.03 35.73
C ASN A 290 -71.02 10.00 34.54
N VAL A 291 -71.41 11.25 34.79
CA VAL A 291 -71.27 12.36 33.82
C VAL A 291 -70.60 13.58 34.48
N GLU A 292 -69.69 13.36 35.43
CA GLU A 292 -68.92 14.46 36.03
C GLU A 292 -67.39 14.36 35.79
N GLY A 293 -66.90 13.29 35.16
CA GLY A 293 -65.48 13.10 34.80
C GLY A 293 -65.12 13.37 33.33
N GLU A 294 -66.07 13.27 32.39
CA GLU A 294 -65.78 13.31 30.95
C GLU A 294 -65.37 14.69 30.44
N ALA A 295 -65.89 15.78 31.01
CA ALA A 295 -65.56 17.14 30.57
C ALA A 295 -64.12 17.54 30.91
N LYS A 296 -63.62 17.15 32.09
CA LYS A 296 -62.24 17.43 32.53
C LYS A 296 -61.23 16.57 31.77
N GLN A 297 -61.55 15.30 31.53
CA GLN A 297 -60.68 14.38 30.80
C GLN A 297 -60.62 14.72 29.29
N ARG A 298 -61.74 15.12 28.67
CA ARG A 298 -61.76 15.56 27.27
C ARG A 298 -60.89 16.80 27.07
N HIS A 299 -60.97 17.79 27.96
CA HIS A 299 -60.13 19.00 27.90
C HIS A 299 -58.63 18.68 28.03
N VAL A 300 -58.25 17.83 28.98
CA VAL A 300 -56.84 17.39 29.14
C VAL A 300 -56.32 16.68 27.90
N VAL A 301 -57.14 15.82 27.27
CA VAL A 301 -56.78 15.14 26.03
C VAL A 301 -56.66 16.12 24.88
N GLU A 302 -57.53 17.12 24.76
CA GLU A 302 -57.46 18.17 23.74
C GLU A 302 -56.18 19.01 23.88
N VAL A 303 -55.82 19.42 25.10
CA VAL A 303 -54.61 20.21 25.38
C VAL A 303 -53.33 19.42 25.06
N ILE A 304 -53.26 18.15 25.45
CA ILE A 304 -52.12 17.28 25.14
C ILE A 304 -52.07 16.93 23.65
N ALA A 305 -53.22 16.70 23.00
CA ALA A 305 -53.29 16.45 21.57
C ALA A 305 -52.79 17.66 20.77
N ALA A 306 -53.16 18.88 21.16
CA ALA A 306 -52.64 20.10 20.56
C ALA A 306 -51.11 20.20 20.70
N GLY A 307 -50.56 19.87 21.88
CA GLY A 307 -49.11 19.83 22.08
C GLY A 307 -48.40 18.76 21.25
N LEU A 308 -49.01 17.59 21.06
CA LEU A 308 -48.48 16.55 20.17
C LEU A 308 -48.56 16.96 18.69
N ASP A 309 -49.58 17.71 18.30
CA ASP A 309 -49.73 18.27 16.95
C ASP A 309 -48.61 19.29 16.66
N GLU A 310 -48.31 20.18 17.61
CA GLU A 310 -47.20 21.13 17.53
C GLU A 310 -45.84 20.43 17.49
N LEU A 311 -45.64 19.40 18.31
CA LEU A 311 -44.44 18.56 18.24
C LEU A 311 -44.33 17.85 16.88
N GLY A 312 -45.44 17.37 16.32
CA GLY A 312 -45.50 16.75 14.98
C GLY A 312 -45.20 17.72 13.84
N ARG A 313 -45.47 19.02 14.02
CA ARG A 313 -45.05 20.10 13.12
C ARG A 313 -43.59 20.53 13.31
N GLY A 314 -42.91 20.01 14.33
CA GLY A 314 -41.52 20.33 14.63
C GLY A 314 -41.36 21.56 15.54
N ASN A 315 -42.38 21.97 16.30
CA ASN A 315 -42.26 23.08 17.24
C ASN A 315 -41.77 22.58 18.62
N LEU A 316 -40.45 22.54 18.82
CA LEU A 316 -39.85 22.14 20.10
C LEU A 316 -39.81 23.23 21.17
N HIS A 317 -40.28 24.43 20.86
CA HIS A 317 -40.44 25.50 21.84
C HIS A 317 -41.85 25.51 22.46
N TYR A 318 -42.76 24.66 21.98
CA TYR A 318 -44.13 24.61 22.48
C TYR A 318 -44.16 24.11 23.94
N CYS A 319 -44.78 24.91 24.80
CA CYS A 319 -44.98 24.60 26.21
C CYS A 319 -46.48 24.67 26.52
N ILE A 320 -46.99 23.67 27.23
CA ILE A 320 -48.35 23.73 27.76
C ILE A 320 -48.32 24.59 29.03
N ASP A 321 -48.74 25.85 28.89
CA ASP A 321 -48.78 26.82 29.99
C ASP A 321 -50.11 26.80 30.74
N GLU A 322 -51.16 26.23 30.14
CA GLU A 322 -52.47 26.09 30.78
C GLU A 322 -52.40 25.11 31.97
N PRO A 323 -52.78 25.54 33.19
CA PRO A 323 -52.82 24.65 34.36
C PRO A 323 -53.85 23.54 34.18
N LEU A 324 -53.44 22.28 34.33
CA LEU A 324 -54.35 21.15 34.26
C LEU A 324 -54.95 20.85 35.65
N PRO A 325 -56.07 20.12 35.72
CA PRO A 325 -56.58 19.64 37.00
C PRO A 325 -55.50 18.90 37.79
N ALA A 326 -55.52 18.99 39.13
CA ALA A 326 -54.45 18.48 40.00
C ALA A 326 -54.06 17.00 39.76
N GLU A 327 -55.00 16.18 39.29
CA GLU A 327 -54.82 14.79 38.89
C GLU A 327 -54.02 14.59 37.58
N TYR A 328 -53.94 15.60 36.71
CA TYR A 328 -53.24 15.58 35.42
C TYR A 328 -52.06 16.56 35.33
N GLU A 329 -51.78 17.38 36.35
CA GLU A 329 -50.68 18.36 36.34
C GLU A 329 -49.29 17.69 36.15
N ALA A 330 -49.12 16.46 36.66
CA ALA A 330 -47.92 15.68 36.42
C ALA A 330 -47.71 15.33 34.92
N LEU A 331 -48.79 15.20 34.15
CA LEU A 331 -48.73 14.94 32.71
C LEU A 331 -48.23 16.17 31.94
N ARG A 332 -48.71 17.37 32.30
CA ARG A 332 -48.22 18.65 31.74
C ARG A 332 -46.72 18.81 31.97
N HIS A 333 -46.26 18.61 33.20
CA HIS A 333 -44.84 18.70 33.54
C HIS A 333 -43.99 17.68 32.78
N ARG A 334 -44.43 16.42 32.67
CA ARG A 334 -43.71 15.39 31.91
C ARG A 334 -43.66 15.68 30.42
N PHE A 335 -44.75 16.18 29.83
CA PHE A 335 -44.78 16.60 28.43
C PHE A 335 -43.76 17.73 28.19
N ASN A 336 -43.85 18.82 28.96
CA ASN A 336 -42.94 19.96 28.82
C ASN A 336 -41.47 19.57 29.05
N GLN A 337 -41.17 18.72 30.04
CA GLN A 337 -39.83 18.18 30.26
C GLN A 337 -39.31 17.35 29.08
N THR A 338 -40.19 16.57 28.44
CA THR A 338 -39.81 15.75 27.28
C THR A 338 -39.53 16.62 26.05
N VAL A 339 -40.36 17.65 25.80
CA VAL A 339 -40.15 18.61 24.71
C VAL A 339 -38.84 19.39 24.92
N ALA A 340 -38.59 19.88 26.14
CA ALA A 340 -37.35 20.57 26.48
C ALA A 340 -36.11 19.67 26.31
N GLY A 341 -36.15 18.42 26.82
CA GLY A 341 -35.05 17.47 26.67
C GLY A 341 -34.77 17.09 25.20
N LEU A 342 -35.82 17.00 24.37
CA LEU A 342 -35.68 16.77 22.94
C LEU A 342 -35.07 18.00 22.23
N GLY A 343 -35.48 19.21 22.62
CA GLY A 343 -34.90 20.48 22.14
C GLY A 343 -33.42 20.62 22.48
N GLU A 344 -33.01 20.32 23.72
CA GLU A 344 -31.60 20.28 24.13
C GLU A 344 -30.80 19.26 23.32
N THR A 345 -31.33 18.06 23.13
CA THR A 345 -30.66 17.00 22.36
C THR A 345 -30.45 17.42 20.90
N LEU A 346 -31.48 17.97 20.25
CA LEU A 346 -31.38 18.42 18.86
C LEU A 346 -30.47 19.65 18.70
N THR A 347 -30.45 20.54 19.69
CA THR A 347 -29.48 21.65 19.74
C THR A 347 -28.04 21.11 19.83
N GLY A 348 -27.81 20.07 20.63
CA GLY A 348 -26.54 19.35 20.69
C GLY A 348 -26.14 18.74 19.33
N VAL A 349 -27.09 18.10 18.64
CA VAL A 349 -26.87 17.55 17.29
C VAL A 349 -26.52 18.66 16.28
N ALA A 350 -27.22 19.80 16.31
CA ALA A 350 -26.90 20.94 15.44
C ALA A 350 -25.49 21.49 15.70
N HIS A 351 -25.09 21.62 16.97
CA HIS A 351 -23.73 22.04 17.32
C HIS A 351 -22.67 21.05 16.83
N SER A 352 -22.92 19.75 16.98
CA SER A 352 -22.04 18.70 16.44
C SER A 352 -21.97 18.74 14.92
N ALA A 353 -23.10 18.91 14.22
CA ALA A 353 -23.13 19.05 12.76
C ALA A 353 -22.32 20.27 12.30
N GLN A 354 -22.50 21.44 12.94
CA GLN A 354 -21.70 22.63 12.65
C GLN A 354 -20.19 22.41 12.88
N SER A 355 -19.83 21.68 13.94
CA SER A 355 -18.43 21.34 14.22
C SER A 355 -17.84 20.42 13.13
N VAL A 356 -18.60 19.44 12.66
CA VAL A 356 -18.21 18.57 11.53
C VAL A 356 -18.07 19.37 10.23
N HIS A 357 -18.99 20.31 9.96
CA HIS A 357 -18.92 21.19 8.80
C HIS A 357 -17.63 22.04 8.81
N ASN A 358 -17.33 22.67 9.95
CA ASN A 358 -16.13 23.49 10.11
C ASN A 358 -14.86 22.64 9.94
N GLY A 359 -14.77 21.49 10.62
CA GLY A 359 -13.63 20.58 10.50
C GLY A 359 -13.44 20.04 9.07
N SER A 360 -14.53 19.76 8.36
CA SER A 360 -14.47 19.34 6.95
C SER A 360 -13.94 20.44 6.04
N THR A 361 -14.29 21.70 6.31
CA THR A 361 -13.75 22.86 5.57
C THR A 361 -12.27 23.07 5.84
N GLU A 362 -11.82 22.88 7.09
CA GLU A 362 -10.39 22.92 7.43
C GLU A 362 -9.60 21.78 6.77
N ILE A 363 -10.11 20.55 6.79
CA ILE A 363 -9.49 19.40 6.10
C ILE A 363 -9.37 19.68 4.61
N ARG A 364 -10.39 20.26 3.98
CA ARG A 364 -10.35 20.64 2.56
C ARG A 364 -9.25 21.67 2.28
N ALA A 365 -9.15 22.72 3.10
CA ALA A 365 -8.12 23.73 2.94
C ALA A 365 -6.69 23.14 3.13
N ALA A 366 -6.52 22.24 4.09
CA ALA A 366 -5.27 21.52 4.31
C ALA A 366 -4.94 20.56 3.15
N SER A 367 -5.95 19.89 2.59
CA SER A 367 -5.79 19.00 1.42
C SER A 367 -5.38 19.79 0.18
N ASP A 368 -5.99 20.95 -0.06
CA ASP A 368 -5.61 21.86 -1.16
C ASP A 368 -4.16 22.36 -1.02
N ASP A 369 -3.69 22.58 0.22
CA ASP A 369 -2.28 22.94 0.45
C ASP A 369 -1.33 21.78 0.21
N LEU A 370 -1.69 20.58 0.69
CA LEU A 370 -0.93 19.37 0.42
C LEU A 370 -0.88 19.06 -1.08
N ALA A 371 -1.96 19.31 -1.83
CA ALA A 371 -2.01 19.19 -3.29
C ALA A 371 -0.91 20.03 -3.95
N ARG A 372 -0.89 21.35 -3.68
CA ARG A 372 0.09 22.28 -4.25
C ARG A 372 1.52 21.90 -3.87
N ARG A 373 1.75 21.45 -2.64
CA ARG A 373 3.06 20.97 -2.20
C ARG A 373 3.48 19.69 -2.91
N THR A 374 2.54 18.78 -3.16
CA THR A 374 2.77 17.53 -3.90
C THR A 374 3.11 17.82 -5.36
N GLU A 375 2.41 18.76 -6.00
CA GLU A 375 2.73 19.24 -7.35
C GLU A 375 4.13 19.87 -7.43
N GLN A 376 4.46 20.76 -6.48
CA GLN A 376 5.79 21.37 -6.42
C GLN A 376 6.88 20.32 -6.17
N GLN A 377 6.60 19.33 -5.33
CA GLN A 377 7.53 18.23 -5.06
C GLN A 377 7.74 17.36 -6.30
N ALA A 378 6.68 17.06 -7.07
CA ALA A 378 6.79 16.34 -8.33
C ALA A 378 7.69 17.08 -9.33
N ALA A 379 7.48 18.39 -9.49
CA ALA A 379 8.33 19.22 -10.37
C ALA A 379 9.81 19.23 -9.93
N SER A 380 10.08 19.38 -8.63
CA SER A 380 11.45 19.30 -8.09
C SER A 380 12.08 17.91 -8.30
N LEU A 381 11.27 16.85 -8.22
CA LEU A 381 11.74 15.48 -8.43
C LEU A 381 12.07 15.20 -9.90
N GLU A 382 11.29 15.72 -10.84
CA GLU A 382 11.60 15.68 -12.27
C GLU A 382 12.94 16.39 -12.57
N GLU A 383 13.13 17.60 -12.03
CA GLU A 383 14.39 18.35 -12.21
C GLU A 383 15.57 17.61 -11.59
N THR A 384 15.39 17.05 -10.39
CA THR A 384 16.43 16.25 -9.71
C THR A 384 16.78 15.01 -10.53
N THR A 385 15.78 14.32 -11.09
CA THR A 385 15.99 13.14 -11.93
C THR A 385 16.77 13.50 -13.21
N ALA A 386 16.43 14.62 -13.84
CA ALA A 386 17.14 15.12 -15.02
C ALA A 386 18.61 15.45 -14.69
N ALA A 387 18.85 16.16 -13.59
CA ALA A 387 20.20 16.49 -13.13
C ALA A 387 21.00 15.22 -12.78
N MET A 388 20.38 14.25 -12.12
CA MET A 388 21.00 12.97 -11.79
C MET A 388 21.39 12.19 -13.04
N ASN A 389 20.52 12.10 -14.03
CA ASN A 389 20.83 11.46 -15.31
C ASN A 389 22.03 12.12 -16.01
N GLN A 390 22.11 13.46 -15.97
CA GLN A 390 23.26 14.19 -16.52
C GLN A 390 24.56 13.88 -15.75
N VAL A 391 24.50 13.82 -14.42
CA VAL A 391 25.66 13.45 -13.58
C VAL A 391 26.08 12.01 -13.85
N THR A 392 25.15 11.06 -13.91
CA THR A 392 25.43 9.65 -14.25
C THR A 392 26.09 9.53 -15.62
N ALA A 393 25.60 10.26 -16.62
CA ALA A 393 26.22 10.30 -17.94
C ALA A 393 27.66 10.84 -17.89
N GLY A 394 27.89 11.93 -17.16
CA GLY A 394 29.22 12.54 -16.99
C GLY A 394 30.21 11.65 -16.24
N VAL A 395 29.76 10.92 -15.21
CA VAL A 395 30.58 9.92 -14.51
C VAL A 395 30.93 8.75 -15.44
N GLY A 396 29.97 8.27 -16.23
CA GLY A 396 30.22 7.23 -17.22
C GLY A 396 31.18 7.65 -18.34
N GLU A 397 31.16 8.93 -18.73
CA GLU A 397 32.15 9.50 -19.66
C GLU A 397 33.54 9.66 -19.02
N THR A 398 33.60 10.05 -17.74
CA THR A 398 34.85 10.11 -16.97
C THR A 398 35.50 8.74 -16.86
N ALA A 399 34.74 7.69 -16.57
CA ALA A 399 35.22 6.31 -16.52
C ALA A 399 35.81 5.86 -17.87
N ARG A 400 35.09 6.10 -18.97
CA ARG A 400 35.58 5.79 -20.33
C ARG A 400 36.85 6.57 -20.68
N SER A 401 36.88 7.87 -20.37
CA SER A 401 38.05 8.73 -20.61
C SER A 401 39.27 8.25 -19.81
N ALA A 402 39.07 7.82 -18.56
CA ALA A 402 40.15 7.27 -17.74
C ALA A 402 40.75 5.99 -18.35
N VAL A 403 39.91 5.11 -18.91
CA VAL A 403 40.38 3.91 -19.63
C VAL A 403 41.19 4.27 -20.87
N GLU A 404 40.74 5.26 -21.65
CA GLU A 404 41.46 5.73 -22.84
C GLU A 404 42.82 6.36 -22.47
N VAL A 405 42.84 7.22 -21.46
CA VAL A 405 44.07 7.85 -20.94
C VAL A 405 45.04 6.78 -20.41
N LYS A 406 44.54 5.77 -19.70
CA LYS A 406 45.35 4.63 -19.24
C LYS A 406 46.02 3.89 -20.39
N ARG A 407 45.33 3.70 -21.52
CA ARG A 407 45.91 3.09 -22.73
C ARG A 407 47.03 3.96 -23.30
N ALA A 408 46.80 5.26 -23.45
CA ALA A 408 47.80 6.21 -23.97
C ALA A 408 49.05 6.29 -23.07
N ILE A 409 48.86 6.25 -21.74
CA ILE A 409 49.95 6.16 -20.76
C ILE A 409 50.74 4.86 -20.93
N GLY A 410 50.06 3.72 -21.15
CA GLY A 410 50.71 2.44 -21.39
C GLY A 410 51.53 2.39 -22.69
N GLU A 411 51.13 3.11 -23.72
CA GLU A 411 51.91 3.34 -24.94
C GLU A 411 53.14 4.21 -24.65
N THR A 412 52.93 5.36 -24.01
CA THR A 412 54.01 6.30 -23.64
C THR A 412 55.07 5.64 -22.75
N HIS A 413 54.66 4.81 -21.78
CA HIS A 413 55.55 4.08 -20.90
C HIS A 413 56.45 3.09 -21.68
N ARG A 414 55.89 2.41 -22.68
CA ARG A 414 56.64 1.49 -23.55
C ARG A 414 57.64 2.24 -24.41
N GLU A 415 57.24 3.37 -25.00
CA GLU A 415 58.14 4.22 -25.80
C GLU A 415 59.29 4.79 -24.97
N ALA A 416 59.00 5.31 -23.77
CA ALA A 416 60.01 5.84 -22.86
C ALA A 416 60.99 4.75 -22.40
N SER A 417 60.48 3.54 -22.07
CA SER A 417 61.31 2.38 -21.72
C SER A 417 62.23 1.96 -22.88
N ALA A 418 61.70 1.89 -24.10
CA ALA A 418 62.48 1.56 -25.29
C ALA A 418 63.55 2.64 -25.59
N GLY A 419 63.20 3.92 -25.40
CA GLY A 419 64.16 5.03 -25.49
C GLY A 419 65.30 4.89 -24.47
N GLY A 420 64.98 4.47 -23.24
CA GLY A 420 65.97 4.17 -22.20
C GLY A 420 66.96 3.08 -22.63
N GLU A 421 66.49 1.98 -23.22
CA GLU A 421 67.33 0.89 -23.73
C GLU A 421 68.24 1.34 -24.89
N VAL A 422 67.75 2.22 -25.77
CA VAL A 422 68.57 2.82 -26.84
C VAL A 422 69.69 3.68 -26.25
N VAL A 423 69.38 4.49 -25.24
CA VAL A 423 70.38 5.34 -24.58
C VAL A 423 71.43 4.48 -23.86
N GLU A 424 71.03 3.41 -23.17
CA GLU A 424 71.96 2.48 -22.51
C GLU A 424 72.93 1.84 -23.49
N ARG A 425 72.43 1.37 -24.64
CA ARG A 425 73.28 0.86 -25.74
C ARG A 425 74.21 1.94 -26.31
N THR A 426 73.75 3.19 -26.37
CA THR A 426 74.53 4.33 -26.86
C THR A 426 75.68 4.68 -25.90
N VAL A 427 75.42 4.69 -24.58
CA VAL A 427 76.46 4.86 -23.56
C VAL A 427 77.53 3.77 -23.70
N ALA A 428 77.11 2.50 -23.82
CA ALA A 428 78.05 1.38 -23.98
C ALA A 428 78.93 1.53 -25.23
N ALA A 429 78.35 1.96 -26.36
CA ALA A 429 79.10 2.22 -27.59
C ALA A 429 80.09 3.39 -27.44
N MET A 430 79.68 4.49 -26.81
CA MET A 430 80.54 5.66 -26.60
C MET A 430 81.69 5.36 -25.62
N SER A 431 81.43 4.59 -24.56
CA SER A 431 82.48 4.10 -23.66
C SER A 431 83.48 3.17 -24.36
N ALA A 432 83.04 2.39 -25.35
CA ALA A 432 83.94 1.60 -26.19
C ALA A 432 84.83 2.50 -27.08
N ILE A 433 84.29 3.60 -27.62
CA ILE A 433 85.04 4.60 -28.39
C ILE A 433 86.06 5.34 -27.50
N GLU A 434 85.68 5.71 -26.28
CA GLU A 434 86.57 6.34 -25.29
C GLU A 434 87.76 5.42 -24.99
N LYS A 435 87.49 4.13 -24.71
CA LYS A 435 88.52 3.12 -24.50
C LYS A 435 89.42 2.94 -25.72
N SER A 436 88.86 2.92 -26.93
CA SER A 436 89.62 2.84 -28.18
C SER A 436 90.55 4.04 -28.36
N SER A 437 90.09 5.25 -28.03
CA SER A 437 90.89 6.48 -28.09
C SER A 437 92.06 6.46 -27.10
N GLN A 438 91.88 5.92 -25.90
CA GLN A 438 92.96 5.68 -24.94
C GLN A 438 94.01 4.69 -25.48
N GLN A 439 93.55 3.60 -26.12
CA GLN A 439 94.44 2.62 -26.75
C GLN A 439 95.24 3.24 -27.91
N ILE A 440 94.60 4.06 -28.76
CA ILE A 440 95.29 4.79 -29.83
C ILE A 440 96.35 5.71 -29.24
N THR A 441 96.03 6.47 -28.18
CA THR A 441 96.99 7.34 -27.50
C THR A 441 98.23 6.56 -27.03
N GLN A 442 98.04 5.34 -26.51
CA GLN A 442 99.14 4.47 -26.10
C GLN A 442 100.01 4.02 -27.29
N ILE A 443 99.39 3.68 -28.42
CA ILE A 443 100.12 3.33 -29.66
C ILE A 443 100.92 4.54 -30.15
N ILE A 444 100.35 5.74 -30.15
CA ILE A 444 101.06 6.96 -30.57
C ILE A 444 102.27 7.25 -29.69
N ASN A 445 102.18 7.03 -28.36
CA ASN A 445 103.33 7.15 -27.47
C ASN A 445 104.45 6.15 -27.81
N VAL A 446 104.11 4.93 -28.25
CA VAL A 446 105.10 3.95 -28.71
C VAL A 446 105.74 4.41 -30.03
N ILE A 447 104.96 4.94 -30.96
CA ILE A 447 105.47 5.46 -32.24
C ILE A 447 106.43 6.64 -32.02
N ASP A 448 106.06 7.59 -31.16
CA ASP A 448 106.94 8.70 -30.76
C ASP A 448 108.25 8.18 -30.12
N GLY A 449 108.15 7.17 -29.26
CA GLY A 449 109.31 6.47 -28.70
C GLY A 449 110.22 5.81 -29.76
N ILE A 450 109.64 5.15 -30.77
CA ILE A 450 110.38 4.55 -31.89
C ILE A 450 111.05 5.64 -32.74
N ALA A 451 110.35 6.74 -33.00
CA ALA A 451 110.90 7.89 -33.74
C ALA A 451 112.10 8.50 -33.00
N PHE A 452 112.00 8.67 -31.68
CA PHE A 452 113.10 9.14 -30.84
C PHE A 452 114.31 8.19 -30.86
N GLN A 453 114.08 6.88 -30.71
CA GLN A 453 115.14 5.87 -30.80
C GLN A 453 115.82 5.86 -32.19
N THR A 454 115.03 5.97 -33.26
CA THR A 454 115.53 6.02 -34.65
C THR A 454 116.37 7.28 -34.89
N ASN A 455 115.94 8.43 -34.36
CA ASN A 455 116.69 9.68 -34.40
C ASN A 455 118.05 9.57 -33.69
N LEU A 456 118.11 8.89 -32.53
CA LEU A 456 119.37 8.63 -31.82
C LEU A 456 120.27 7.63 -32.56
N LEU A 457 119.72 6.56 -33.13
CA LEU A 457 120.44 5.59 -33.96
C LEU A 457 121.05 6.27 -35.20
N ALA A 458 120.26 7.10 -35.88
CA ALA A 458 120.69 7.85 -37.05
C ALA A 458 121.78 8.88 -36.69
N LEU A 459 121.67 9.54 -35.54
CA LEU A 459 122.73 10.42 -35.03
C LEU A 459 124.03 9.64 -34.77
N ASN A 460 123.95 8.48 -34.10
CA ASN A 460 125.12 7.62 -33.85
C ASN A 460 125.76 7.14 -35.16
N ALA A 461 124.95 6.71 -36.13
CA ALA A 461 125.41 6.30 -37.45
C ALA A 461 126.04 7.47 -38.23
N GLY A 462 125.49 8.68 -38.12
CA GLY A 462 126.04 9.88 -38.73
C GLY A 462 127.40 10.27 -38.14
N VAL A 463 127.57 10.12 -36.82
CA VAL A 463 128.86 10.33 -36.13
C VAL A 463 129.90 9.30 -36.60
N GLU A 464 129.55 8.02 -36.68
CA GLU A 464 130.48 6.97 -37.11
C GLU A 464 130.82 7.11 -38.61
N ALA A 465 129.87 7.54 -39.44
CA ALA A 465 130.10 7.85 -40.85
C ALA A 465 131.05 9.06 -41.04
N ALA A 466 130.93 10.09 -40.20
CA ALA A 466 131.88 11.22 -40.19
C ALA A 466 133.28 10.78 -39.75
N ARG A 467 133.37 9.80 -38.84
CA ARG A 467 134.62 9.21 -38.35
C ARG A 467 135.35 8.38 -39.40
N ALA A 468 134.61 7.76 -40.33
CA ALA A 468 135.15 6.97 -41.44
C ALA A 468 135.67 7.82 -42.64
N GLY A 469 135.59 9.15 -42.56
CA GLY A 469 136.15 10.07 -43.57
C GLY A 469 135.51 9.92 -44.97
N ASP A 470 136.32 9.92 -46.03
CA ASP A 470 135.83 9.88 -47.42
C ASP A 470 135.05 8.59 -47.76
N ALA A 471 135.36 7.46 -47.11
CA ALA A 471 134.64 6.20 -47.30
C ALA A 471 133.22 6.20 -46.68
N GLY A 472 132.96 7.09 -45.71
CA GLY A 472 131.69 7.20 -44.98
C GLY A 472 130.70 8.21 -45.56
N ARG A 473 131.06 8.98 -46.59
CA ARG A 473 130.22 10.08 -47.15
C ARG A 473 128.82 9.64 -47.55
N GLY A 474 128.68 8.48 -48.20
CA GLY A 474 127.36 7.94 -48.59
C GLY A 474 126.51 7.56 -47.38
N PHE A 475 127.11 6.96 -46.35
CA PHE A 475 126.43 6.60 -45.11
C PHE A 475 126.02 7.83 -44.28
N ALA A 476 126.82 8.92 -44.30
CA ALA A 476 126.48 10.16 -43.61
C ALA A 476 125.22 10.82 -44.18
N VAL A 477 125.06 10.82 -45.51
CA VAL A 477 123.84 11.34 -46.17
C VAL A 477 122.62 10.51 -45.78
N VAL A 478 122.72 9.18 -45.85
CA VAL A 478 121.62 8.28 -45.44
C VAL A 478 121.27 8.48 -43.97
N ALA A 479 122.26 8.60 -43.08
CA ALA A 479 122.03 8.88 -41.67
C ALA A 479 121.33 10.23 -41.43
N SER A 480 121.66 11.27 -42.19
CA SER A 480 120.96 12.56 -42.10
C SER A 480 119.51 12.49 -42.60
N GLU A 481 119.24 11.72 -43.65
CA GLU A 481 117.89 11.53 -44.20
C GLU A 481 117.01 10.70 -43.26
N VAL A 482 117.55 9.61 -42.70
CA VAL A 482 116.87 8.79 -41.68
C VAL A 482 116.57 9.63 -40.43
N ARG A 483 117.49 10.51 -40.03
CA ARG A 483 117.28 11.44 -38.92
C ARG A 483 116.15 12.42 -39.21
N ALA A 484 116.15 13.05 -40.38
CA ALA A 484 115.09 13.97 -40.80
C ALA A 484 113.72 13.27 -40.87
N LEU A 485 113.67 12.02 -41.35
CA LEU A 485 112.47 11.19 -41.36
C LEU A 485 111.97 10.83 -39.95
N ALA A 486 112.89 10.50 -39.04
CA ALA A 486 112.58 10.23 -37.64
C ALA A 486 112.00 11.46 -36.95
N GLN A 487 112.57 12.65 -37.18
CA GLN A 487 112.04 13.91 -36.65
C GLN A 487 110.65 14.24 -37.21
N ARG A 488 110.45 14.09 -38.53
CA ARG A 488 109.12 14.23 -39.15
C ARG A 488 108.10 13.24 -38.59
N SER A 489 108.51 12.01 -38.27
CA SER A 489 107.65 10.99 -37.66
C SER A 489 107.24 11.38 -36.24
N ALA A 490 108.17 11.93 -35.45
CA ALA A 490 107.89 12.42 -34.10
C ALA A 490 106.92 13.62 -34.11
N ASP A 491 107.14 14.58 -35.02
CA ASP A 491 106.24 15.73 -35.18
C ASP A 491 104.82 15.28 -35.60
N ALA A 492 104.71 14.38 -36.57
CA ALA A 492 103.43 13.80 -36.98
C ALA A 492 102.75 13.00 -35.87
N ALA A 493 103.51 12.22 -35.08
CA ALA A 493 102.98 11.50 -33.92
C ALA A 493 102.43 12.47 -32.87
N LYS A 494 103.12 13.60 -32.62
CA LYS A 494 102.67 14.64 -31.69
C LYS A 494 101.38 15.31 -32.17
N ASP A 495 101.24 15.60 -33.46
CA ASP A 495 100.02 16.19 -34.03
C ASP A 495 98.84 15.21 -33.93
N ILE A 496 99.04 13.93 -34.25
CA ILE A 496 98.00 12.89 -34.09
C ILE A 496 97.63 12.74 -32.62
N LYS A 497 98.61 12.76 -31.71
CA LYS A 497 98.36 12.70 -30.25
C LYS A 497 97.44 13.84 -29.80
N ALA A 498 97.70 15.06 -30.26
CA ALA A 498 96.86 16.21 -29.94
C ALA A 498 95.42 16.02 -30.44
N LEU A 499 95.22 15.58 -31.69
CA LEU A 499 93.90 15.32 -32.25
C LEU A 499 93.13 14.21 -31.51
N ILE A 500 93.82 13.13 -31.10
CA ILE A 500 93.21 12.03 -30.36
C ILE A 500 92.86 12.44 -28.93
N LEU A 501 93.69 13.27 -28.27
CA LEU A 501 93.36 13.82 -26.95
C LEU A 501 92.10 14.69 -27.01
N THR A 502 92.02 15.62 -27.97
CA THR A 502 90.81 16.43 -28.17
C THR A 502 89.58 15.57 -28.50
N SER A 503 89.74 14.55 -29.35
CA SER A 503 88.64 13.61 -29.65
C SER A 503 88.21 12.84 -28.40
N GLY A 504 89.14 12.42 -27.55
CA GLY A 504 88.87 11.76 -26.28
C GLY A 504 88.08 12.64 -25.31
N GLU A 505 88.45 13.91 -25.17
CA GLU A 505 87.71 14.90 -24.37
C GLU A 505 86.27 15.08 -24.88
N GLN A 506 86.09 15.18 -26.21
CA GLN A 506 84.76 15.31 -26.83
C GLN A 506 83.90 14.06 -26.61
N VAL A 507 84.48 12.86 -26.74
CA VAL A 507 83.76 11.60 -26.50
C VAL A 507 83.37 11.48 -25.02
N SER A 508 84.27 11.82 -24.10
CA SER A 508 83.98 11.78 -22.66
C SER A 508 82.85 12.75 -22.28
N GLY A 509 82.86 13.97 -22.83
CA GLY A 509 81.74 14.91 -22.72
C GLY A 509 80.43 14.36 -23.31
N GLY A 510 80.50 13.69 -24.46
CA GLY A 510 79.36 13.01 -25.08
C GLY A 510 78.78 11.89 -24.21
N VAL A 511 79.63 11.05 -23.61
CA VAL A 511 79.21 9.99 -22.67
C VAL A 511 78.45 10.60 -21.48
N ALA A 512 78.95 11.70 -20.92
CA ALA A 512 78.31 12.38 -19.78
C ALA A 512 76.90 12.89 -20.14
N LEU A 513 76.74 13.57 -21.28
CA LEU A 513 75.45 14.10 -21.75
C LEU A 513 74.44 13.00 -22.06
N VAL A 514 74.88 11.90 -22.68
CA VAL A 514 74.03 10.74 -22.97
C VAL A 514 73.62 10.04 -21.66
N GLY A 515 74.53 9.94 -20.68
CA GLY A 515 74.24 9.44 -19.34
C GLY A 515 73.19 10.27 -18.60
N GLU A 516 73.30 11.61 -18.66
CA GLU A 516 72.28 12.52 -18.11
C GLU A 516 70.92 12.33 -18.77
N THR A 517 70.91 12.16 -20.10
CA THR A 517 69.69 11.86 -20.88
C THR A 517 69.05 10.55 -20.42
N GLY A 518 69.85 9.51 -20.15
CA GLY A 518 69.37 8.23 -19.61
C GLY A 518 68.71 8.37 -18.24
N GLN A 519 69.29 9.18 -17.35
CA GLN A 519 68.68 9.46 -16.05
C GLN A 519 67.36 10.25 -16.17
N MET A 520 67.27 11.19 -17.13
CA MET A 520 66.02 11.91 -17.41
C MET A 520 64.92 10.94 -17.88
N LEU A 521 65.22 10.04 -18.81
CA LEU A 521 64.27 9.02 -19.28
C LEU A 521 63.80 8.10 -18.15
N LYS A 522 64.71 7.68 -17.26
CA LYS A 522 64.33 6.87 -16.08
C LYS A 522 63.31 7.58 -15.18
N ARG A 523 63.52 8.87 -14.90
CA ARG A 523 62.55 9.69 -14.14
C ARG A 523 61.21 9.85 -14.86
N ILE A 524 61.21 9.92 -16.19
CA ILE A 524 59.98 9.96 -16.99
C ILE A 524 59.21 8.65 -16.83
N VAL A 525 59.88 7.49 -16.96
CA VAL A 525 59.26 6.17 -16.78
C VAL A 525 58.61 6.04 -15.40
N GLU A 526 59.32 6.44 -14.33
CA GLU A 526 58.80 6.45 -12.95
C GLU A 526 57.54 7.33 -12.84
N ARG A 527 57.57 8.57 -13.33
CA ARG A 527 56.40 9.47 -13.29
C ARG A 527 55.22 8.98 -14.12
N VAL A 528 55.47 8.38 -15.28
CA VAL A 528 54.40 7.80 -16.12
C VAL A 528 53.73 6.63 -15.38
N GLY A 529 54.49 5.83 -14.61
CA GLY A 529 53.96 4.81 -13.71
C GLY A 529 53.06 5.37 -12.60
N GLU A 530 53.46 6.48 -11.97
CA GLU A 530 52.64 7.19 -10.97
C GLU A 530 51.31 7.68 -11.57
N ILE A 531 51.35 8.28 -12.77
CA ILE A 531 50.15 8.75 -13.48
C ILE A 531 49.23 7.56 -13.81
N SER A 532 49.77 6.42 -14.25
CA SER A 532 48.98 5.20 -14.51
C SER A 532 48.21 4.72 -13.28
N THR A 533 48.85 4.81 -12.11
CA THR A 533 48.22 4.47 -10.82
C THR A 533 47.10 5.44 -10.48
N MET A 534 47.34 6.76 -10.61
CA MET A 534 46.31 7.78 -10.36
C MET A 534 45.10 7.62 -11.28
N VAL A 535 45.32 7.39 -12.58
CA VAL A 535 44.24 7.20 -13.56
C VAL A 535 43.45 5.93 -13.28
N SER A 536 44.10 4.85 -12.84
CA SER A 536 43.39 3.64 -12.39
C SER A 536 42.52 3.91 -11.16
N GLY A 537 43.00 4.74 -10.22
CA GLY A 537 42.19 5.19 -9.07
C GLY A 537 40.98 6.04 -9.49
N ILE A 538 41.12 6.89 -10.51
CA ILE A 538 40.00 7.67 -11.07
C ILE A 538 38.95 6.74 -11.68
N ALA A 539 39.37 5.75 -12.48
CA ALA A 539 38.46 4.79 -13.10
C ALA A 539 37.64 4.01 -12.05
N GLN A 540 38.32 3.47 -11.03
CA GLN A 540 37.67 2.77 -9.92
C GLN A 540 36.71 3.67 -9.12
N SER A 541 37.11 4.93 -8.89
CA SER A 541 36.25 5.91 -8.19
C SER A 541 35.01 6.24 -9.02
N ALA A 542 35.16 6.39 -10.33
CA ALA A 542 34.05 6.66 -11.25
C ALA A 542 33.07 5.47 -11.33
N GLU A 543 33.57 4.23 -11.37
CA GLU A 543 32.72 3.02 -11.30
C GLU A 543 31.93 2.96 -9.99
N THR A 544 32.59 3.26 -8.86
CA THR A 544 31.94 3.32 -7.54
C THR A 544 30.87 4.42 -7.48
N GLN A 545 31.17 5.61 -8.00
CA GLN A 545 30.21 6.71 -8.08
C GLN A 545 29.01 6.33 -8.97
N ALA A 546 29.23 5.66 -10.10
CA ALA A 546 28.15 5.21 -10.96
C ALA A 546 27.21 4.24 -10.23
N ALA A 547 27.75 3.28 -9.47
CA ALA A 547 26.96 2.37 -8.64
C ALA A 547 26.16 3.11 -7.55
N ASN A 548 26.78 4.07 -6.86
CA ASN A 548 26.09 4.89 -5.86
C ASN A 548 24.97 5.74 -6.47
N LEU A 549 25.19 6.31 -7.66
CA LEU A 549 24.17 7.09 -8.37
C LEU A 549 22.99 6.20 -8.82
N GLN A 550 23.22 4.93 -9.14
CA GLN A 550 22.12 3.99 -9.40
C GLN A 550 21.25 3.76 -8.16
N GLN A 551 21.86 3.65 -6.97
CA GLN A 551 21.12 3.59 -5.71
C GLN A 551 20.32 4.88 -5.44
N VAL A 552 20.90 6.05 -5.70
CA VAL A 552 20.18 7.33 -5.56
C VAL A 552 19.00 7.39 -6.54
N ASN A 553 19.17 6.94 -7.79
CA ASN A 553 18.07 6.87 -8.76
C ASN A 553 16.93 5.96 -8.27
N ALA A 554 17.24 4.83 -7.61
CA ALA A 554 16.22 3.98 -7.01
C ALA A 554 15.46 4.70 -5.87
N ALA A 555 16.17 5.42 -4.99
CA ALA A 555 15.54 6.20 -3.92
C ALA A 555 14.66 7.34 -4.46
N VAL A 556 15.07 7.99 -5.56
CA VAL A 556 14.26 8.99 -6.27
C VAL A 556 12.99 8.37 -6.86
N ALA A 557 13.07 7.16 -7.42
CA ALA A 557 11.89 6.44 -7.89
C ALA A 557 10.91 6.08 -6.76
N ASP A 558 11.42 5.72 -5.57
CA ASP A 558 10.58 5.52 -4.38
C ASP A 558 9.91 6.82 -3.91
N MET A 559 10.63 7.95 -3.97
CA MET A 559 10.06 9.27 -3.70
C MET A 559 8.97 9.65 -4.71
N ASP A 560 9.12 9.29 -5.98
CA ASP A 560 8.09 9.53 -7.01
C ASP A 560 6.81 8.74 -6.67
N LYS A 561 6.96 7.47 -6.33
CA LYS A 561 5.84 6.63 -5.89
C LYS A 561 5.12 7.20 -4.67
N MET A 562 5.86 7.67 -3.66
CA MET A 562 5.27 8.33 -2.49
C MET A 562 4.57 9.64 -2.87
N THR A 563 5.12 10.40 -3.81
CA THR A 563 4.52 11.65 -4.31
C THR A 563 3.18 11.35 -5.01
N GLN A 564 3.11 10.31 -5.84
CA GLN A 564 1.87 9.86 -6.47
C GLN A 564 0.85 9.35 -5.44
N GLN A 565 1.29 8.64 -4.40
CA GLN A 565 0.43 8.21 -3.31
C GLN A 565 -0.13 9.40 -2.52
N ASN A 566 0.67 10.45 -2.30
CA ASN A 566 0.21 11.68 -1.67
C ASN A 566 -0.84 12.38 -2.54
N ALA A 567 -0.65 12.42 -3.86
CA ALA A 567 -1.65 12.97 -4.77
C ALA A 567 -2.99 12.21 -4.69
N ALA A 568 -2.94 10.87 -4.71
CA ALA A 568 -4.13 10.04 -4.55
C ALA A 568 -4.80 10.24 -3.17
N MET A 569 -4.00 10.34 -2.10
CA MET A 569 -4.49 10.61 -0.75
C MET A 569 -5.17 11.97 -0.67
N VAL A 570 -4.60 13.00 -1.28
CA VAL A 570 -5.19 14.34 -1.35
C VAL A 570 -6.55 14.31 -2.05
N GLU A 571 -6.68 13.61 -3.17
CA GLU A 571 -7.98 13.45 -3.85
C GLU A 571 -9.01 12.76 -2.96
N GLN A 572 -8.62 11.67 -2.29
CA GLN A 572 -9.48 10.92 -1.37
C GLN A 572 -9.89 11.75 -0.15
N SER A 573 -8.96 12.45 0.49
CA SER A 573 -9.23 13.32 1.64
C SER A 573 -10.13 14.49 1.26
N THR A 574 -9.93 15.07 0.08
CA THR A 574 -10.79 16.15 -0.44
C THR A 574 -12.21 15.65 -0.71
N ALA A 575 -12.35 14.45 -1.29
CA ALA A 575 -13.66 13.83 -1.52
C ALA A 575 -14.37 13.50 -0.20
N ALA A 576 -13.66 12.90 0.77
CA ALA A 576 -14.20 12.59 2.09
C ALA A 576 -14.65 13.85 2.83
N ALA A 577 -13.83 14.92 2.83
CA ALA A 577 -14.19 16.20 3.43
C ALA A 577 -15.42 16.84 2.77
N ARG A 578 -15.57 16.76 1.44
CA ARG A 578 -16.78 17.22 0.75
C ARG A 578 -18.01 16.41 1.17
N SER A 579 -17.89 15.09 1.29
CA SER A 579 -18.99 14.23 1.73
C SER A 579 -19.41 14.53 3.16
N LEU A 580 -18.45 14.71 4.08
CA LEU A 580 -18.73 15.07 5.48
C LEU A 580 -19.39 16.44 5.61
N ALA A 581 -18.92 17.43 4.85
CA ALA A 581 -19.56 18.76 4.81
C ALA A 581 -21.01 18.66 4.31
N SER A 582 -21.27 17.89 3.25
CA SER A 582 -22.62 17.68 2.72
C SER A 582 -23.54 16.96 3.72
N GLU A 583 -23.02 15.97 4.46
CA GLU A 583 -23.78 15.26 5.48
C GLU A 583 -24.11 16.18 6.67
N ALA A 584 -23.14 17.00 7.09
CA ALA A 584 -23.33 18.01 8.12
C ALA A 584 -24.36 19.09 7.72
N ASP A 585 -24.35 19.54 6.46
CA ASP A 585 -25.34 20.48 5.93
C ASP A 585 -26.74 19.85 5.91
N THR A 586 -26.82 18.56 5.56
CA THR A 586 -28.08 17.80 5.58
C THR A 586 -28.63 17.65 7.01
N LEU A 587 -27.79 17.30 7.97
CA LEU A 587 -28.17 17.21 9.39
C LEU A 587 -28.63 18.56 9.94
N THR A 588 -27.90 19.65 9.64
CA THR A 588 -28.29 21.01 10.02
C THR A 588 -29.66 21.36 9.45
N GLY A 589 -29.90 21.07 8.17
CA GLY A 589 -31.20 21.30 7.54
C GLY A 589 -32.34 20.47 8.15
N LEU A 590 -32.07 19.23 8.57
CA LEU A 590 -33.04 18.38 9.27
C LEU A 590 -33.37 18.92 10.66
N VAL A 591 -32.37 19.35 11.43
CA VAL A 591 -32.58 19.91 12.77
C VAL A 591 -33.30 21.25 12.70
N GLN A 592 -32.99 22.11 11.71
CA GLN A 592 -33.67 23.38 11.53
C GLN A 592 -35.18 23.23 11.36
N ARG A 593 -35.68 22.14 10.74
CA ARG A 593 -37.13 21.87 10.64
C ARG A 593 -37.83 21.72 12.00
N PHE A 594 -37.10 21.30 13.03
CA PHE A 594 -37.61 21.14 14.40
C PHE A 594 -37.41 22.39 15.27
N VAL A 595 -36.88 23.47 14.69
CA VAL A 595 -36.61 24.75 15.37
C VAL A 595 -37.30 25.93 14.66
N ALA A 596 -37.79 25.74 13.43
CA ALA A 596 -38.09 26.81 12.48
C ALA A 596 -39.30 27.73 12.75
N ASP A 597 -40.09 27.56 13.81
CA ASP A 597 -41.19 28.51 14.13
C ASP A 597 -40.91 29.42 15.34
N ALA A 598 -39.73 29.32 15.96
CA ALA A 598 -39.23 30.36 16.84
C ALA A 598 -38.34 31.32 16.03
N ALA A 599 -38.95 32.25 15.31
CA ALA A 599 -38.21 33.41 14.78
C ALA A 599 -37.49 34.10 15.95
N PRO A 600 -36.15 34.14 16.00
CA PRO A 600 -35.46 34.99 16.95
C PRO A 600 -35.68 36.42 16.47
N ALA A 601 -36.22 37.28 17.34
CA ALA A 601 -36.21 38.71 17.10
C ALA A 601 -34.79 39.14 16.70
N PRO A 602 -34.62 40.02 15.68
CA PRO A 602 -33.31 40.46 15.26
C PRO A 602 -32.67 41.19 16.44
N VAL A 603 -31.73 40.54 17.11
CA VAL A 603 -30.90 41.17 18.11
C VAL A 603 -30.05 42.16 17.34
N HIS A 604 -30.30 43.45 17.56
CA HIS A 604 -29.43 44.52 17.10
C HIS A 604 -28.05 44.29 17.72
N GLU A 605 -27.15 43.69 16.96
CA GLU A 605 -25.76 43.60 17.32
C GLU A 605 -25.18 45.01 17.20
N ALA A 606 -24.87 45.63 18.35
CA ALA A 606 -24.13 46.87 18.39
C ALA A 606 -22.79 46.70 17.65
N PRO A 607 -22.33 47.71 16.89
CA PRO A 607 -21.16 47.55 16.05
C PRO A 607 -19.93 47.27 16.91
N VAL A 608 -19.42 46.05 16.84
CA VAL A 608 -18.14 45.67 17.42
C VAL A 608 -17.06 46.42 16.66
N ALA A 609 -16.32 47.25 17.39
CA ALA A 609 -15.18 48.00 16.85
C ALA A 609 -14.18 47.06 16.16
N PRO A 610 -13.56 47.47 15.03
CA PRO A 610 -12.68 46.60 14.27
C PRO A 610 -11.47 46.20 15.11
N VAL A 611 -11.36 44.90 15.40
CA VAL A 611 -10.14 44.29 15.93
C VAL A 611 -9.03 44.52 14.91
N ARG A 612 -8.04 45.34 15.28
CA ARG A 612 -6.82 45.56 14.49
C ARG A 612 -6.15 44.21 14.22
N ARG A 613 -6.08 43.82 12.95
CA ARG A 613 -5.23 42.71 12.48
C ARG A 613 -3.78 42.98 12.92
N PRO A 614 -3.07 42.02 13.55
CA PRO A 614 -1.63 42.13 13.68
C PRO A 614 -1.00 42.15 12.28
N LYS A 615 -0.07 43.09 12.05
CA LYS A 615 0.70 43.20 10.81
C LYS A 615 1.39 41.86 10.54
N ARG A 616 1.10 41.26 9.39
CA ARG A 616 1.86 40.13 8.83
C ARG A 616 3.28 40.63 8.56
N VAL A 617 4.21 40.30 9.45
CA VAL A 617 5.64 40.46 9.18
C VAL A 617 6.01 39.35 8.20
N ALA A 618 6.40 39.72 6.98
CA ALA A 618 6.96 38.78 6.03
C ALA A 618 8.25 38.19 6.62
N PRO A 619 8.48 36.87 6.55
CA PRO A 619 9.77 36.31 6.93
C PRO A 619 10.86 36.88 6.01
N PRO A 620 12.02 37.30 6.53
CA PRO A 620 13.13 37.68 5.68
C PRO A 620 13.60 36.44 4.92
N VAL A 621 13.56 36.52 3.59
CA VAL A 621 14.24 35.58 2.71
C VAL A 621 15.74 35.76 2.97
N HIS A 622 16.41 34.74 3.49
CA HIS A 622 17.87 34.67 3.45
C HIS A 622 18.25 33.60 2.44
N GLY A 623 18.54 34.07 1.23
CA GLY A 623 19.24 33.29 0.23
C GLY A 623 20.73 33.25 0.58
N ASN A 624 21.21 32.02 0.78
CA ASN A 624 22.54 31.48 0.46
C ASN A 624 23.81 31.88 1.22
N LEU A 625 24.55 30.80 1.54
CA LEU A 625 26.01 30.65 1.59
C LEU A 625 26.77 31.18 2.82
N ALA A 626 26.93 30.31 3.83
CA ALA A 626 28.23 29.99 4.46
C ALA A 626 28.05 28.97 5.60
N LEU A 627 28.17 27.68 5.29
CA LEU A 627 28.39 26.66 6.33
C LEU A 627 29.86 26.72 6.77
N LYS A 628 30.08 27.10 8.02
CA LYS A 628 31.34 26.92 8.73
C LYS A 628 31.35 25.48 9.28
N PRO A 629 32.37 24.64 9.02
CA PRO A 629 32.40 23.30 9.57
C PRO A 629 32.72 23.38 11.07
N ALA A 630 31.87 22.78 11.90
CA ALA A 630 32.21 22.42 13.28
C ALA A 630 32.72 20.96 13.30
N PRO A 631 33.61 20.59 14.25
CA PRO A 631 34.24 19.29 14.27
C PRO A 631 33.22 18.19 14.62
N VAL A 632 33.35 17.06 13.94
CA VAL A 632 32.61 15.81 14.22
C VAL A 632 33.17 15.21 15.51
N ASP A 633 32.32 15.06 16.53
CA ASP A 633 32.57 14.12 17.63
C ASP A 633 32.00 12.76 17.20
N ASP A 634 32.90 11.81 17.01
CA ASP A 634 32.59 10.39 16.79
C ASP A 634 32.12 9.77 18.10
N ALA A 635 30.80 9.72 18.34
CA ALA A 635 30.20 8.73 19.23
C ALA A 635 28.68 8.64 19.05
N ASP A 636 28.24 7.39 18.95
CA ASP A 636 26.91 6.89 19.35
C ASP A 636 25.80 6.89 18.30
N TRP A 637 25.81 5.83 17.48
CA TRP A 637 24.67 5.39 16.66
C TRP A 637 24.24 3.96 17.04
N THR A 638 24.14 3.69 18.34
CA THR A 638 23.66 2.40 18.87
C THR A 638 22.27 2.43 19.51
N GLU A 639 21.41 3.36 19.11
CA GLU A 639 19.98 3.27 19.40
C GLU A 639 19.19 4.08 18.34
N PHE A 640 18.67 3.41 17.31
CA PHE A 640 17.29 3.52 16.80
C PHE A 640 17.06 2.63 15.57
#